data_AF-A0ABD7JSB9-F1
#
_entry.id   AF-A0ABD7JSB9-F1
#
_cell.length_a   1.000
_cell.length_b   1.000
_cell.length_c   1.000
_cell.angle_alpha   90.00
_cell.angle_beta   90.00
_cell.angle_gamma   90.00
#
_symmetry.space_group_name_H-M   'P 1'
#
loop_
_entity.id
_entity.type
_entity.pdbx_description
1 polymer ?
#
loop_
_entity_poly.entity_id
_entity_poly.type
_entity_poly.pdbx_seq_one_letter_code
_entity_poly.pdbx_strand_id
1 'polypeptide(L)'
;MAANLAWYAGQCVSKNDVNMTVKVVGIRSEDGWSLLDKPQKLFPKAGEVEVRLQAASGYHKNDWVIFQVAHKEPRGKWKASTHRKLTPFLDLQDIGSLDALRSCLTEEGVDGPDHSAGWVIRYSEDRIILLDLIRSPDNRYRMAVGDNFYVYVYEPELLHCMPSDTGEVFLYDCKRTGECLQVLDWAPDDGYIKRIVRAMAGAHDPSVEFVIEWLKRHADEATGQIGSSLEDKLVAQQSARSGELIKRLLADKSLLGQLTELLLADAKMLSHLQSEIQAIAEQERGAIRASLMDALEHEVMALREERLLAFEAELRSLEAEQHEVLRGQLEQDMKSNILAMEERVAARQTKLEDQLESRRTELQQGIDALAAQREALKGELESIGFQIKAGEQSLAELKAHETLVAEEIERLKDDAASIHVPKSVKLESVLRFNPPQCAPTLGVGDMHREIKESILLTSVGKERMTQFFALLLAGESPVLHGPETQDFLLAAEALLSSGRSMRLEADPTVITFEDLWLRAGTQLPTALTHGLELSCGQTPVTVLAIVERAERSGARFWLPALADRTRRGELPRRFFICATVEDEDCEEAQAIRSQVPWLHVSGTIAPSAPALVPMVFAPAKVWQLDPGERPQDITPAMTAVAPLVNQLTLVNALRLARAATEWVRLNQGVGYEQTPSALTGLFIDQRAQADRTQQKS
;
A
#
# COMPACT_ATOMS: atom_id res chain seq x y z
N MET A 1 19.50 -13.41 36.59
CA MET A 1 19.87 -12.60 37.76
C MET A 1 18.97 -11.37 37.78
N ALA A 2 17.95 -11.37 38.65
CA ALA A 2 17.08 -10.21 38.80
C ALA A 2 17.91 -9.09 39.43
N ALA A 3 18.13 -8.00 38.70
CA ALA A 3 18.72 -6.80 39.30
C ALA A 3 17.81 -6.38 40.45
N ASN A 4 18.34 -6.30 41.67
CA ASN A 4 17.61 -5.76 42.82
C ASN A 4 17.26 -4.29 42.50
N LEU A 5 16.06 -4.07 41.96
CA LEU A 5 15.55 -2.75 41.65
C LEU A 5 15.24 -2.05 42.98
N ALA A 6 15.95 -0.96 43.25
CA ALA A 6 15.73 -0.14 44.44
C ALA A 6 14.27 0.34 44.52
N TRP A 7 13.72 0.35 45.74
CA TRP A 7 12.40 0.93 46.00
C TRP A 7 12.53 2.43 46.25
N TYR A 8 11.65 3.19 45.63
CA TYR A 8 11.53 4.64 45.80
C TYR A 8 10.18 4.96 46.43
N ALA A 9 10.11 6.07 47.16
CA ALA A 9 8.89 6.62 47.74
C ALA A 9 8.65 8.02 47.18
N GLY A 10 7.39 8.36 46.96
CA GLY A 10 7.03 9.68 46.46
C GLY A 10 5.57 10.04 46.66
N GLN A 11 5.25 11.30 46.37
CA GLN A 11 3.91 11.88 46.51
C GLN A 11 3.26 12.12 45.15
N CYS A 12 1.98 11.79 45.04
CA CYS A 12 1.17 12.05 43.85
C CYS A 12 1.03 13.57 43.58
N VAL A 13 1.44 14.05 42.41
CA VAL A 13 1.36 15.46 42.02
C VAL A 13 0.17 15.72 41.09
N SER A 14 0.01 14.87 40.09
CA SER A 14 -1.08 14.95 39.12
C SER A 14 -1.52 13.57 38.66
N LYS A 15 -2.77 13.48 38.21
CA LYS A 15 -3.39 12.22 37.80
C LYS A 15 -4.18 12.45 36.52
N ASN A 16 -3.95 11.59 35.54
CA ASN A 16 -4.77 11.40 34.35
C ASN A 16 -5.40 10.00 34.42
N ASP A 17 -6.40 9.72 33.58
CA ASP A 17 -7.17 8.45 33.61
C ASP A 17 -6.31 7.19 33.52
N VAL A 18 -5.13 7.28 32.89
CA VAL A 18 -4.24 6.13 32.66
C VAL A 18 -2.91 6.24 33.41
N ASN A 19 -2.45 7.46 33.75
CA ASN A 19 -1.12 7.69 34.30
C ASN A 19 -1.17 8.70 35.47
N MET A 20 -0.38 8.42 36.51
CA MET A 20 -0.14 9.29 37.65
C MET A 20 1.31 9.76 37.64
N THR A 21 1.55 11.05 37.90
CA THR A 21 2.90 11.60 38.09
C THR A 21 3.21 11.68 39.58
N VAL A 22 4.35 11.10 39.97
CA VAL A 22 4.80 11.02 41.36
C VAL A 22 6.12 11.76 41.50
N LYS A 23 6.18 12.72 42.44
CA LYS A 23 7.42 13.40 42.82
C LYS A 23 8.20 12.49 43.76
N VAL A 24 9.44 12.15 43.39
CA VAL A 24 10.28 11.25 44.19
C VAL A 24 10.84 11.99 45.39
N VAL A 25 10.65 11.42 46.58
CA VAL A 25 11.03 12.02 47.87
C VAL A 25 12.16 11.22 48.53
N GLY A 26 12.09 9.89 48.49
CA GLY A 26 13.06 9.05 49.20
C GLY A 26 13.39 7.74 48.48
N ILE A 27 14.49 7.13 48.90
CA ILE A 27 14.97 5.82 48.44
C ILE A 27 15.11 4.87 49.63
N ARG A 28 14.78 3.60 49.40
CA ARG A 28 14.93 2.54 50.41
C ARG A 28 16.38 2.06 50.44
N SER A 29 17.05 2.30 51.57
CA SER A 29 18.37 1.77 51.92
C SER A 29 18.26 0.59 52.89
N GLU A 30 19.38 -0.07 53.22
CA GLU A 30 19.42 -1.17 54.19
C GLU A 30 18.99 -0.72 55.61
N ASP A 31 19.24 0.54 55.96
CA ASP A 31 18.91 1.13 57.27
C ASP A 31 17.53 1.81 57.35
N GLY A 32 16.70 1.72 56.29
CA GLY A 32 15.38 2.36 56.22
C GLY A 32 15.23 3.33 55.05
N TRP A 33 14.30 4.27 55.14
CA TRP A 33 14.04 5.26 54.08
C TRP A 33 14.92 6.50 54.27
N SER A 34 15.68 6.87 53.24
CA SER A 34 16.51 8.07 53.24
C SER A 34 15.99 9.09 52.23
N LEU A 35 16.12 10.38 52.57
CA LEU A 35 15.72 11.48 51.70
C LEU A 35 16.67 11.57 50.51
N LEU A 36 16.12 11.73 49.31
CA LEU A 36 16.92 11.74 48.09
C LEU A 36 17.56 13.11 47.84
N ASP A 37 18.90 13.21 47.98
CA ASP A 37 19.63 14.43 47.70
C ASP A 37 19.56 14.82 46.21
N LYS A 38 18.88 15.93 45.91
CA LYS A 38 18.68 16.49 44.56
C LYS A 38 18.03 15.47 43.60
N PRO A 39 16.71 15.19 43.75
CA PRO A 39 15.99 14.20 42.93
C PRO A 39 16.06 14.49 41.42
N GLN A 40 16.25 15.76 41.05
CA GLN A 40 16.42 16.23 39.67
C GLN A 40 17.68 15.68 38.96
N LYS A 41 18.69 15.21 39.71
CA LYS A 41 19.89 14.57 39.13
C LYS A 41 19.61 13.15 38.65
N LEU A 42 18.73 12.42 39.34
CA LEU A 42 18.41 11.02 39.04
C LEU A 42 17.19 10.91 38.10
N PHE A 43 16.22 11.80 38.26
CA PHE A 43 15.00 11.83 37.47
C PHE A 43 14.85 13.18 36.74
N PRO A 44 14.98 13.24 35.40
CA PRO A 44 14.82 14.46 34.61
C PRO A 44 13.39 15.02 34.70
N LYS A 45 13.23 16.34 34.54
CA LYS A 45 11.97 17.12 34.70
C LYS A 45 11.44 17.10 36.14
N ALA A 46 11.93 18.02 36.96
CA ALA A 46 11.49 18.29 38.35
C ALA A 46 11.62 17.13 39.38
N GLY A 47 12.13 15.95 38.99
CA GLY A 47 12.26 14.81 39.90
C GLY A 47 11.02 13.89 39.89
N GLU A 48 10.36 13.72 38.75
CA GLU A 48 9.08 13.03 38.63
C GLU A 48 9.17 11.68 37.89
N VAL A 49 8.30 10.73 38.27
CA VAL A 49 8.16 9.40 37.67
C VAL A 49 6.70 9.16 37.27
N GLU A 50 6.47 8.56 36.10
CA GLU A 50 5.13 8.18 35.64
C GLU A 50 4.77 6.75 36.12
N VAL A 51 3.64 6.63 36.79
CA VAL A 51 3.06 5.36 37.27
C VAL A 51 1.79 5.09 36.49
N ARG A 52 1.70 3.93 35.81
CA ARG A 52 0.51 3.55 35.06
C ARG A 52 -0.53 2.93 36.02
N LEU A 53 -1.73 3.49 36.06
CA LEU A 53 -2.82 3.03 36.93
C LEU A 53 -3.70 2.00 36.19
N GLN A 54 -4.16 0.97 36.90
CA GLN A 54 -5.19 0.04 36.42
C GLN A 54 -6.62 0.53 36.74
N ALA A 55 -6.77 1.32 37.82
CA ALA A 55 -8.01 1.99 38.18
C ALA A 55 -7.69 3.38 38.77
N ALA A 56 -8.19 4.43 38.13
CA ALA A 56 -7.81 5.80 38.45
C ALA A 56 -8.43 6.29 39.78
N SER A 57 -9.62 5.84 40.16
CA SER A 57 -10.48 6.46 41.19
C SER A 57 -9.96 6.44 42.64
N GLY A 58 -8.89 5.70 42.97
CA GLY A 58 -8.43 5.51 44.36
C GLY A 58 -7.30 6.41 44.87
N TYR A 59 -6.77 7.33 44.04
CA TYR A 59 -5.62 8.18 44.38
C TYR A 59 -5.96 9.67 44.38
N HIS A 60 -5.58 10.36 45.45
CA HIS A 60 -5.68 11.81 45.61
C HIS A 60 -4.31 12.49 45.50
N LYS A 61 -4.33 13.82 45.30
CA LYS A 61 -3.12 14.62 45.31
C LYS A 61 -2.47 14.54 46.70
N ASN A 62 -1.14 14.40 46.74
CA ASN A 62 -0.31 14.16 47.93
C ASN A 62 -0.39 12.75 48.53
N ASP A 63 -1.15 11.80 47.94
CA ASP A 63 -1.10 10.41 48.38
C ASP A 63 0.32 9.83 48.22
N TRP A 64 0.74 9.06 49.22
CA TRP A 64 2.05 8.43 49.25
C TRP A 64 2.05 7.08 48.53
N VAL A 65 3.09 6.88 47.73
CA VAL A 65 3.25 5.67 46.91
C VAL A 65 4.70 5.21 46.97
N ILE A 66 4.89 3.91 47.18
CA ILE A 66 6.19 3.25 47.00
C ILE A 66 6.20 2.52 45.66
N PHE A 67 7.30 2.60 44.93
CA PHE A 67 7.40 2.04 43.58
C PHE A 67 8.82 1.61 43.21
N GLN A 68 8.94 0.72 42.24
CA GLN A 68 10.22 0.36 41.61
C GLN A 68 10.28 0.89 40.18
N VAL A 69 11.45 1.34 39.75
CA VAL A 69 11.69 1.91 38.43
C VAL A 69 12.40 0.89 37.55
N ALA A 70 11.72 0.33 36.54
CA ALA A 70 12.29 -0.74 35.72
C ALA A 70 12.94 -0.28 34.40
N HIS A 71 12.56 0.87 33.84
CA HIS A 71 13.06 1.28 32.53
C HIS A 71 13.15 2.79 32.36
N LYS A 72 14.24 3.23 31.72
CA LYS A 72 14.38 4.57 31.15
C LYS A 72 13.85 4.51 29.71
N GLU A 73 12.85 5.31 29.37
CA GLU A 73 12.42 5.44 27.97
C GLU A 73 13.38 6.34 27.18
N PRO A 74 13.51 6.14 25.86
CA PRO A 74 14.39 6.93 24.99
C PRO A 74 14.07 8.45 24.99
N ARG A 75 12.90 8.86 25.51
CA ARG A 75 12.48 10.26 25.67
C ARG A 75 12.80 10.88 27.05
N GLY A 76 13.57 10.20 27.90
CA GLY A 76 13.98 10.71 29.21
C GLY A 76 12.88 10.69 30.28
N LYS A 77 11.79 9.93 30.06
CA LYS A 77 10.75 9.66 31.05
C LYS A 77 11.03 8.34 31.76
N TRP A 78 10.83 8.32 33.07
CA TRP A 78 10.97 7.13 33.90
C TRP A 78 9.59 6.56 34.21
N LYS A 79 9.44 5.23 34.06
CA LYS A 79 8.20 4.53 34.37
C LYS A 79 8.39 3.53 35.50
N ALA A 80 7.43 3.54 36.43
CA ALA A 80 7.37 2.54 37.48
C ALA A 80 6.85 1.19 36.94
N SER A 81 7.47 0.09 37.35
CA SER A 81 7.00 -1.29 37.03
C SER A 81 5.99 -1.81 38.03
N THR A 82 6.19 -1.48 39.30
CA THR A 82 5.43 -1.96 40.44
C THR A 82 5.21 -0.79 41.39
N HIS A 83 4.00 -0.67 41.94
CA HIS A 83 3.67 0.39 42.89
C HIS A 83 2.69 -0.10 43.97
N ARG A 84 2.73 0.50 45.16
CA ARG A 84 1.78 0.27 46.27
C ARG A 84 1.43 1.59 46.94
N LYS A 85 0.17 1.72 47.35
CA LYS A 85 -0.33 2.88 48.09
C LYS A 85 0.02 2.74 49.57
N LEU A 86 0.50 3.82 50.19
CA LEU A 86 0.70 3.90 51.63
C LEU A 86 -0.37 4.80 52.26
N THR A 87 -0.84 4.42 53.44
CA THR A 87 -1.93 5.10 54.16
C THR A 87 -1.38 5.76 55.42
N PRO A 88 -1.82 6.98 55.80
CA PRO A 88 -1.40 7.61 57.06
C PRO A 88 -1.65 6.72 58.27
N PHE A 89 -0.64 6.63 59.16
CA PHE A 89 -0.69 5.84 60.38
C PHE A 89 -0.70 6.73 61.63
N LEU A 90 -1.57 6.40 62.58
CA LEU A 90 -1.69 7.09 63.86
C LEU A 90 -1.68 6.06 64.99
N ASP A 91 -0.80 6.24 65.97
CA ASP A 91 -0.73 5.38 67.16
C ASP A 91 -1.47 6.03 68.34
N LEU A 92 -2.53 5.39 68.81
CA LEU A 92 -3.37 5.79 69.94
C LEU A 92 -3.46 4.68 71.01
N GLN A 93 -2.47 3.80 71.10
CA GLN A 93 -2.43 2.70 72.09
C GLN A 93 -2.60 3.16 73.55
N ASP A 94 -2.18 4.38 73.88
CA ASP A 94 -2.16 4.90 75.25
C ASP A 94 -3.56 5.29 75.80
N ILE A 95 -4.60 5.28 74.95
CA ILE A 95 -5.98 5.70 75.31
C ILE A 95 -6.75 4.59 76.05
N GLY A 96 -6.26 3.34 76.01
CA GLY A 96 -6.60 2.24 76.93
C GLY A 96 -8.01 1.64 76.86
N SER A 97 -9.04 2.36 76.42
CA SER A 97 -10.42 1.84 76.28
C SER A 97 -11.08 2.24 74.96
N LEU A 98 -11.94 1.38 74.43
CA LEU A 98 -12.68 1.62 73.18
C LEU A 98 -13.63 2.81 73.27
N ASP A 99 -14.21 3.08 74.45
CA ASP A 99 -15.10 4.23 74.66
C ASP A 99 -14.32 5.56 74.72
N ALA A 100 -13.12 5.54 75.31
CA ALA A 100 -12.22 6.70 75.28
C ALA A 100 -11.69 6.97 73.87
N LEU A 101 -11.38 5.91 73.10
CA LEU A 101 -11.03 6.01 71.69
C LEU A 101 -12.17 6.61 70.86
N ARG A 102 -13.40 6.14 71.07
CA ARG A 102 -14.61 6.68 70.43
C ARG A 102 -14.78 8.16 70.75
N SER A 103 -14.70 8.55 72.02
CA SER A 103 -14.86 9.94 72.45
C SER A 103 -13.78 10.84 71.87
N CYS A 104 -12.53 10.36 71.83
CA CYS A 104 -11.41 11.08 71.22
C CYS A 104 -11.61 11.31 69.71
N LEU A 105 -12.04 10.28 68.97
CA LEU A 105 -12.21 10.36 67.51
C LEU A 105 -13.50 11.04 67.05
N THR A 106 -14.53 11.10 67.90
CA THR A 106 -15.84 11.69 67.56
C THR A 106 -16.03 13.09 68.15
N GLU A 107 -15.59 13.34 69.39
CA GLU A 107 -15.84 14.60 70.11
C GLU A 107 -14.58 15.50 70.10
N GLU A 108 -13.44 15.00 70.56
CA GLU A 108 -12.23 15.81 70.80
C GLU A 108 -11.44 16.15 69.51
N GLY A 109 -11.39 15.20 68.57
CA GLY A 109 -10.66 15.28 67.31
C GLY A 109 -9.13 15.15 67.47
N VAL A 110 -8.46 14.67 66.41
CA VAL A 110 -7.02 14.41 66.41
C VAL A 110 -6.28 15.35 65.46
N ASP A 111 -5.07 15.77 65.85
CA ASP A 111 -4.18 16.56 65.00
C ASP A 111 -3.41 15.65 64.02
N GLY A 112 -3.29 16.07 62.77
CA GLY A 112 -2.60 15.27 61.76
C GLY A 112 -2.27 16.05 60.48
N PRO A 113 -1.35 15.55 59.65
CA PRO A 113 -0.97 16.23 58.41
C PRO A 113 -2.13 16.30 57.41
N ASP A 114 -2.15 17.34 56.56
CA ASP A 114 -3.18 17.61 55.55
C ASP A 114 -3.36 16.45 54.53
N HIS A 115 -4.23 15.49 54.86
CA HIS A 115 -4.57 14.35 54.01
C HIS A 115 -6.08 14.13 54.02
N SER A 116 -6.67 13.98 52.82
CA SER A 116 -8.10 13.75 52.63
C SER A 116 -8.34 12.32 52.14
N ALA A 117 -8.14 11.33 53.01
CA ALA A 117 -8.49 9.92 52.77
C ALA A 117 -8.34 9.10 54.07
N GLY A 118 -8.77 7.83 54.04
CA GLY A 118 -8.72 6.89 55.16
C GLY A 118 -7.38 6.80 55.90
N TRP A 119 -7.48 6.55 57.21
CA TRP A 119 -6.41 6.50 58.19
C TRP A 119 -6.34 5.11 58.81
N VAL A 120 -5.12 4.68 59.14
CA VAL A 120 -4.88 3.46 59.92
C VAL A 120 -4.58 3.89 61.34
N ILE A 121 -5.44 3.49 62.28
CA ILE A 121 -5.32 3.87 63.69
C ILE A 121 -5.03 2.61 64.51
N ARG A 122 -3.93 2.62 65.24
CA ARG A 122 -3.60 1.59 66.23
C ARG A 122 -4.19 2.00 67.58
N TYR A 123 -4.95 1.10 68.20
CA TYR A 123 -5.57 1.36 69.50
C TYR A 123 -5.22 0.30 70.56
N SER A 124 -4.63 -0.82 70.15
CA SER A 124 -4.12 -1.89 71.01
C SER A 124 -2.74 -2.33 70.49
N GLU A 125 -1.98 -3.05 71.31
CA GLU A 125 -0.64 -3.52 70.94
C GLU A 125 -0.63 -4.29 69.61
N ASP A 126 -1.70 -5.03 69.33
CA ASP A 126 -1.86 -6.00 68.25
C ASP A 126 -2.97 -5.66 67.25
N ARG A 127 -3.66 -4.51 67.37
CA ARG A 127 -4.86 -4.21 66.58
C ARG A 127 -4.88 -2.81 65.97
N ILE A 128 -5.34 -2.77 64.73
CA ILE A 128 -5.59 -1.55 63.96
C ILE A 128 -7.03 -1.50 63.44
N ILE A 129 -7.52 -0.28 63.22
CA ILE A 129 -8.77 0.02 62.54
C ILE A 129 -8.51 0.95 61.35
N LEU A 130 -9.31 0.79 60.29
CA LEU A 130 -9.30 1.69 59.15
C LEU A 130 -10.52 2.61 59.23
N LEU A 131 -10.29 3.92 59.32
CA LEU A 131 -11.35 4.92 59.45
C LEU A 131 -11.13 6.07 58.47
N ASP A 132 -12.20 6.57 57.87
CA ASP A 132 -12.17 7.83 57.16
C ASP A 132 -12.31 8.98 58.16
N LEU A 133 -11.29 9.84 58.20
CA LEU A 133 -11.32 11.05 59.04
C LEU A 133 -11.54 12.29 58.18
N ILE A 134 -12.45 13.16 58.61
CA ILE A 134 -12.79 14.42 57.96
C ILE A 134 -12.25 15.55 58.82
N ARG A 135 -11.62 16.54 58.16
CA ARG A 135 -11.15 17.75 58.82
C ARG A 135 -12.35 18.65 59.16
N SER A 136 -12.49 18.95 60.43
CA SER A 136 -13.54 19.80 60.99
C SER A 136 -13.10 21.28 60.99
N PRO A 137 -14.02 22.27 61.14
CA PRO A 137 -13.68 23.71 61.04
C PRO A 137 -12.63 24.20 62.05
N ASP A 138 -12.48 23.47 63.16
CA ASP A 138 -11.49 23.66 64.23
C ASP A 138 -10.11 23.07 63.90
N ASN A 139 -9.88 22.67 62.64
CA ASN A 139 -8.61 22.15 62.13
C ASN A 139 -8.21 20.77 62.66
N ARG A 140 -9.11 20.06 63.36
CA ARG A 140 -8.91 18.71 63.86
C ARG A 140 -9.63 17.68 62.99
N TYR A 141 -9.09 16.46 62.96
CA TYR A 141 -9.68 15.33 62.24
C TYR A 141 -10.66 14.59 63.15
N ARG A 142 -11.90 14.41 62.68
CA ARG A 142 -12.94 13.62 63.34
C ARG A 142 -13.43 12.52 62.41
N MET A 143 -13.93 11.44 62.98
CA MET A 143 -14.45 10.30 62.23
C MET A 143 -15.62 10.70 61.31
N ALA A 144 -15.60 10.23 60.06
CA ALA A 144 -16.75 10.28 59.16
C ALA A 144 -17.87 9.35 59.67
N VAL A 145 -19.13 9.72 59.47
CA VAL A 145 -20.29 8.95 59.97
C VAL A 145 -20.24 7.51 59.44
N GLY A 146 -20.15 6.53 60.35
CA GLY A 146 -20.16 5.11 60.06
C GLY A 146 -20.58 4.30 61.29
N ASP A 147 -21.38 3.26 61.07
CA ASP A 147 -22.02 2.51 62.17
C ASP A 147 -21.22 1.27 62.59
N ASN A 148 -20.47 0.66 61.66
CA ASN A 148 -19.72 -0.57 61.88
C ASN A 148 -18.29 -0.46 61.35
N PHE A 149 -17.32 -0.91 62.14
CA PHE A 149 -15.89 -0.84 61.79
C PHE A 149 -15.20 -2.19 61.91
N TYR A 150 -14.25 -2.44 61.01
CA TYR A 150 -13.50 -3.68 60.91
C TYR A 150 -12.14 -3.56 61.59
N VAL A 151 -11.82 -4.53 62.44
CA VAL A 151 -10.55 -4.62 63.18
C VAL A 151 -9.62 -5.61 62.49
N TYR A 152 -8.36 -5.20 62.28
CA TYR A 152 -7.32 -6.01 61.66
C TYR A 152 -6.11 -6.18 62.60
N VAL A 153 -5.29 -7.20 62.34
CA VAL A 153 -4.02 -7.43 63.05
C VAL A 153 -3.02 -6.33 62.71
N TYR A 154 -2.34 -5.79 63.72
CA TYR A 154 -1.22 -4.88 63.54
C TYR A 154 0.07 -5.66 63.25
N GLU A 155 0.59 -5.52 62.03
CA GLU A 155 1.92 -6.00 61.66
C GLU A 155 2.93 -4.84 61.68
N PRO A 156 3.94 -4.84 62.55
CA PRO A 156 4.92 -3.74 62.64
C PRO A 156 5.83 -3.66 61.41
N GLU A 157 6.01 -4.75 60.66
CA GLU A 157 6.83 -4.80 59.44
C GLU A 157 6.25 -3.97 58.29
N LEU A 158 4.94 -3.65 58.34
CA LEU A 158 4.23 -2.87 57.34
C LEU A 158 4.21 -1.37 57.65
N LEU A 159 4.77 -0.96 58.79
CA LEU A 159 4.94 0.44 59.15
C LEU A 159 6.21 0.99 58.49
N HIS A 160 6.08 2.15 57.86
CA HIS A 160 7.16 2.86 57.20
C HIS A 160 7.26 4.27 57.75
N CYS A 161 8.42 4.61 58.30
CA CYS A 161 8.76 5.99 58.61
C CYS A 161 9.39 6.63 57.36
N MET A 162 8.77 7.68 56.83
CA MET A 162 9.22 8.40 55.65
C MET A 162 9.74 9.79 56.03
N PRO A 163 10.96 10.17 55.60
CA PRO A 163 11.42 11.54 55.75
C PRO A 163 10.67 12.47 54.78
N SER A 164 10.14 13.58 55.29
CA SER A 164 9.46 14.63 54.53
C SER A 164 10.08 16.01 54.80
N ASP A 165 9.80 16.98 53.94
CA ASP A 165 10.30 18.37 54.06
C ASP A 165 9.87 19.05 55.38
N THR A 166 8.81 18.53 56.04
CA THR A 166 8.24 19.04 57.30
C THR A 166 8.50 18.16 58.53
N GLY A 167 9.23 17.04 58.39
CA GLY A 167 9.49 16.07 59.46
C GLY A 167 9.31 14.61 59.04
N GLU A 168 9.27 13.70 60.01
CA GLU A 168 9.01 12.27 59.78
C GLU A 168 7.50 11.99 59.70
N VAL A 169 7.08 11.19 58.71
CA VAL A 169 5.68 10.78 58.52
C VAL A 169 5.57 9.27 58.62
N PHE A 170 4.67 8.78 59.47
CA PHE A 170 4.38 7.36 59.63
C PHE A 170 3.28 6.92 58.67
N LEU A 171 3.59 5.91 57.86
CA LEU A 171 2.70 5.38 56.84
C LEU A 171 2.64 3.86 56.89
N TYR A 172 1.47 3.29 56.61
CA TYR A 172 1.21 1.85 56.71
C TYR A 172 0.85 1.25 55.34
N ASP A 173 1.47 0.10 54.99
CA ASP A 173 1.16 -0.69 53.78
C ASP A 173 -0.01 -1.64 54.04
N CYS A 174 -1.25 -1.14 53.95
CA CYS A 174 -2.46 -1.96 54.11
C CYS A 174 -2.68 -2.91 52.92
N LYS A 175 -2.34 -4.18 53.08
CA LYS A 175 -2.82 -5.24 52.18
C LYS A 175 -4.31 -5.48 52.45
N ARG A 176 -5.21 -5.12 51.52
CA ARG A 176 -6.68 -5.33 51.63
C ARG A 176 -7.13 -6.81 51.71
N THR A 177 -6.21 -7.76 51.89
CA THR A 177 -6.45 -9.22 51.84
C THR A 177 -6.36 -9.91 53.21
N GLY A 178 -6.23 -9.18 54.32
CA GLY A 178 -6.23 -9.76 55.67
C GLY A 178 -7.64 -10.12 56.16
N GLU A 179 -7.77 -11.25 56.85
CA GLU A 179 -9.02 -11.64 57.51
C GLU A 179 -9.38 -10.62 58.61
N CYS A 180 -10.64 -10.18 58.63
CA CYS A 180 -11.14 -9.29 59.67
C CYS A 180 -11.28 -10.05 61.00
N LEU A 181 -10.67 -9.55 62.07
CA LEU A 181 -10.72 -10.17 63.40
C LEU A 181 -12.05 -9.94 64.11
N GLN A 182 -12.61 -8.73 64.00
CA GLN A 182 -13.76 -8.31 64.77
C GLN A 182 -14.47 -7.15 64.09
N VAL A 183 -15.81 -7.09 64.22
CA VAL A 183 -16.64 -5.94 63.84
C VAL A 183 -17.07 -5.21 65.10
N LEU A 184 -16.81 -3.91 65.19
CA LEU A 184 -17.23 -3.04 66.28
C LEU A 184 -18.46 -2.22 65.84
N ASP A 185 -19.54 -2.23 66.64
CA ASP A 185 -20.75 -1.41 66.46
C ASP A 185 -20.68 -0.21 67.40
N TRP A 186 -20.60 1.00 66.83
CA TRP A 186 -20.52 2.27 67.57
C TRP A 186 -21.79 3.11 67.45
N ALA A 187 -22.94 2.50 67.15
CA ALA A 187 -24.21 3.22 67.05
C ALA A 187 -24.58 3.96 68.36
N PRO A 188 -25.24 5.14 68.28
CA PRO A 188 -25.76 5.88 69.43
C PRO A 188 -26.97 5.17 70.08
N ASP A 189 -27.19 5.40 71.38
CA ASP A 189 -28.22 4.72 72.20
C ASP A 189 -29.65 4.83 71.61
N ASP A 190 -29.97 5.93 70.93
CA ASP A 190 -31.25 6.11 70.22
C ASP A 190 -31.41 5.13 69.04
N GLY A 191 -30.30 4.76 68.38
CA GLY A 191 -30.25 3.76 67.31
C GLY A 191 -30.40 2.32 67.82
N TYR A 192 -29.94 2.03 69.04
CA TYR A 192 -30.17 0.76 69.72
C TYR A 192 -31.65 0.59 70.11
N ILE A 193 -32.26 1.65 70.66
CA ILE A 193 -33.69 1.67 70.98
C ILE A 193 -34.53 1.48 69.70
N LYS A 194 -34.21 2.17 68.61
CA LYS A 194 -34.90 1.98 67.32
C LYS A 194 -34.74 0.57 66.74
N ARG A 195 -33.58 -0.07 66.92
CA ARG A 195 -33.36 -1.47 66.52
C ARG A 195 -34.15 -2.46 67.38
N ILE A 196 -34.23 -2.25 68.69
CA ILE A 196 -35.08 -3.05 69.59
C ILE A 196 -36.57 -2.87 69.24
N VAL A 197 -37.01 -1.63 69.01
CA VAL A 197 -38.39 -1.32 68.61
C VAL A 197 -38.71 -1.96 67.25
N ARG A 198 -37.78 -1.96 66.29
CA ARG A 198 -37.95 -2.70 65.02
C ARG A 198 -37.96 -4.21 65.19
N ALA A 199 -37.12 -4.76 66.07
CA ALA A 199 -37.12 -6.20 66.37
C ALA A 199 -38.44 -6.63 67.04
N MET A 200 -39.05 -5.75 67.84
CA MET A 200 -40.36 -5.97 68.46
C MET A 200 -41.56 -5.63 67.55
N ALA A 201 -41.37 -4.83 66.50
CA ALA A 201 -42.43 -4.46 65.55
C ALA A 201 -42.98 -5.64 64.72
N GLY A 202 -42.42 -6.85 64.86
CA GLY A 202 -42.97 -8.09 64.33
C GLY A 202 -44.20 -8.62 65.09
N ALA A 203 -44.47 -8.14 66.31
CA ALA A 203 -45.72 -8.37 67.04
C ALA A 203 -46.50 -7.04 67.06
N HIS A 204 -47.74 -7.06 66.56
CA HIS A 204 -48.54 -5.86 66.43
C HIS A 204 -48.81 -5.19 67.79
N ASP A 205 -48.63 -3.87 67.77
CA ASP A 205 -49.03 -2.85 68.74
C ASP A 205 -47.96 -2.42 69.81
N PRO A 206 -47.25 -1.29 69.61
CA PRO A 206 -46.24 -0.80 70.54
C PRO A 206 -46.90 0.02 71.67
N SER A 207 -47.60 -0.65 72.58
CA SER A 207 -47.99 0.00 73.84
C SER A 207 -46.81 0.00 74.82
N VAL A 208 -46.60 1.12 75.51
CA VAL A 208 -45.52 1.28 76.51
C VAL A 208 -45.61 0.18 77.60
N GLU A 209 -46.80 -0.35 77.87
CA GLU A 209 -47.00 -1.46 78.81
C GLU A 209 -46.41 -2.78 78.32
N PHE A 210 -46.55 -3.09 77.03
CA PHE A 210 -45.99 -4.30 76.42
C PHE A 210 -44.47 -4.26 76.36
N VAL A 211 -43.89 -3.06 76.14
CA VAL A 211 -42.43 -2.84 76.16
C VAL A 211 -41.88 -3.01 77.57
N ILE A 212 -42.56 -2.50 78.60
CA ILE A 212 -42.17 -2.68 80.00
C ILE A 212 -42.29 -4.16 80.42
N GLU A 213 -43.32 -4.88 79.95
CA GLU A 213 -43.53 -6.29 80.26
C GLU A 213 -42.54 -7.22 79.54
N TRP A 214 -42.18 -6.93 78.29
CA TRP A 214 -41.15 -7.66 77.55
C TRP A 214 -39.75 -7.43 78.10
N LEU A 215 -39.40 -6.17 78.42
CA LEU A 215 -38.12 -5.85 79.07
C LEU A 215 -38.00 -6.50 80.45
N LYS A 216 -39.11 -6.62 81.21
CA LYS A 216 -39.15 -7.42 82.44
C LYS A 216 -38.91 -8.90 82.16
N ARG A 217 -39.58 -9.48 81.16
CA ARG A 217 -39.40 -10.88 80.75
C ARG A 217 -37.96 -11.19 80.33
N HIS A 218 -37.32 -10.29 79.59
CA HIS A 218 -35.94 -10.42 79.11
C HIS A 218 -34.90 -10.22 80.24
N ALA A 219 -35.22 -9.40 81.25
CA ALA A 219 -34.40 -9.28 82.46
C ALA A 219 -34.56 -10.50 83.39
N ASP A 220 -35.77 -11.06 83.48
CA ASP A 220 -36.10 -12.22 84.31
C ASP A 220 -35.58 -13.54 83.69
N GLU A 221 -35.69 -13.72 82.38
CA GLU A 221 -35.20 -14.91 81.64
C GLU A 221 -33.67 -15.10 81.74
N ALA A 222 -32.90 -14.02 81.90
CA ALA A 222 -31.44 -14.09 82.09
C ALA A 222 -31.01 -14.32 83.55
N THR A 223 -31.93 -14.23 84.52
CA THR A 223 -31.64 -14.51 85.95
C THR A 223 -32.03 -15.93 86.39
N GLY A 224 -32.71 -16.70 85.52
CA GLY A 224 -33.07 -18.10 85.75
C GLY A 224 -31.98 -19.08 85.28
N GLN A 225 -31.33 -19.75 86.24
CA GLN A 225 -30.48 -20.95 86.14
C GLN A 225 -30.22 -21.52 84.73
N ILE A 226 -29.06 -21.22 84.12
CA ILE A 226 -28.22 -22.12 83.31
C ILE A 226 -26.78 -21.60 83.35
N GLY A 227 -25.81 -22.52 83.38
CA GLY A 227 -24.42 -22.30 83.76
C GLY A 227 -23.55 -21.52 82.76
N SER A 228 -22.50 -20.96 83.34
CA SER A 228 -21.43 -20.11 82.81
C SER A 228 -20.83 -20.52 81.45
N SER A 229 -20.89 -19.59 80.48
CA SER A 229 -20.03 -19.51 79.30
C SER A 229 -19.47 -18.08 79.15
N LEU A 230 -18.26 -17.93 78.61
CA LEU A 230 -17.61 -16.63 78.36
C LEU A 230 -18.35 -15.74 77.33
N GLU A 231 -19.41 -16.26 76.68
CA GLU A 231 -20.36 -15.52 75.85
C GLU A 231 -21.42 -14.74 76.66
N ASP A 232 -21.53 -14.97 77.98
CA ASP A 232 -22.56 -14.38 78.83
C ASP A 232 -22.29 -12.92 79.26
N LYS A 233 -21.14 -12.33 78.95
CA LYS A 233 -20.86 -10.93 79.36
C LYS A 233 -21.62 -9.91 78.52
N LEU A 234 -21.80 -10.15 77.22
CA LEU A 234 -22.61 -9.29 76.34
C LEU A 234 -24.09 -9.38 76.70
N VAL A 235 -24.57 -10.60 77.00
CA VAL A 235 -25.95 -10.84 77.42
C VAL A 235 -26.21 -10.23 78.82
N ALA A 236 -25.25 -10.32 79.74
CA ALA A 236 -25.33 -9.73 81.08
C ALA A 236 -25.23 -8.18 81.08
N GLN A 237 -24.44 -7.58 80.19
CA GLN A 237 -24.41 -6.12 80.03
C GLN A 237 -25.69 -5.58 79.40
N GLN A 238 -26.24 -6.29 78.41
CA GLN A 238 -27.51 -5.94 77.78
C GLN A 238 -28.69 -6.10 78.75
N SER A 239 -28.68 -7.12 79.62
CA SER A 239 -29.70 -7.31 80.65
C SER A 239 -29.62 -6.25 81.76
N ALA A 240 -28.44 -5.84 82.21
CA ALA A 240 -28.28 -4.74 83.17
C ALA A 240 -28.76 -3.39 82.61
N ARG A 241 -28.45 -3.10 81.33
CA ARG A 241 -28.93 -1.90 80.61
C ARG A 241 -30.47 -1.89 80.48
N SER A 242 -31.08 -3.06 80.24
CA SER A 242 -32.54 -3.19 80.17
C SER A 242 -33.24 -2.96 81.52
N GLY A 243 -32.64 -3.42 82.62
CA GLY A 243 -33.17 -3.23 83.98
C GLY A 243 -33.16 -1.79 84.48
N GLU A 244 -32.17 -0.98 84.08
CA GLU A 244 -32.10 0.45 84.43
C GLU A 244 -33.13 1.28 83.65
N LEU A 245 -33.39 0.91 82.39
CA LEU A 245 -34.41 1.50 81.53
C LEU A 245 -35.84 1.26 82.08
N ILE A 246 -36.11 0.07 82.63
CA ILE A 246 -37.40 -0.25 83.28
C ILE A 246 -37.66 0.65 84.50
N LYS A 247 -36.64 0.95 85.29
CA LYS A 247 -36.77 1.80 86.49
C LYS A 247 -37.07 3.26 86.14
N ARG A 248 -36.48 3.78 85.05
CA ARG A 248 -36.75 5.15 84.58
C ARG A 248 -38.14 5.27 83.94
N LEU A 249 -38.54 4.29 83.13
CA LEU A 249 -39.85 4.29 82.47
C LEU A 249 -41.03 4.12 83.45
N LEU A 250 -40.86 3.39 84.55
CA LEU A 250 -41.90 3.25 85.59
C LEU A 250 -42.08 4.52 86.44
N ALA A 251 -41.03 5.34 86.60
CA ALA A 251 -41.10 6.59 87.36
C ALA A 251 -41.81 7.72 86.59
N ASP A 252 -41.71 7.74 85.25
CA ASP A 252 -42.24 8.81 84.40
C ASP A 252 -43.67 8.55 83.88
N LYS A 253 -44.24 7.36 84.10
CA LYS A 253 -45.58 6.96 83.61
C LYS A 253 -46.72 7.82 84.17
N SER A 254 -46.64 8.26 85.43
CA SER A 254 -47.67 9.11 86.06
C SER A 254 -47.57 10.57 85.61
N LEU A 255 -46.37 11.02 85.27
CA LEU A 255 -46.07 12.40 84.85
C LEU A 255 -46.46 12.62 83.38
N LEU A 256 -46.24 11.63 82.52
CA LEU A 256 -46.67 11.64 81.11
C LEU A 256 -48.19 11.59 80.95
N GLY A 257 -48.92 10.88 81.82
CA GLY A 257 -50.39 10.83 81.80
C GLY A 257 -51.04 12.19 82.15
N GLN A 258 -50.50 12.91 83.13
CA GLN A 258 -51.03 14.23 83.51
C GLN A 258 -50.63 15.33 82.51
N LEU A 259 -49.46 15.20 81.88
CA LEU A 259 -49.01 16.13 80.84
C LEU A 259 -49.87 15.98 79.56
N THR A 260 -50.18 14.76 79.15
CA THR A 260 -50.96 14.49 77.92
C THR A 260 -52.40 14.96 78.01
N GLU A 261 -53.05 14.84 79.17
CA GLU A 261 -54.40 15.38 79.39
C GLU A 261 -54.45 16.93 79.38
N LEU A 262 -53.44 17.60 79.96
CA LEU A 262 -53.35 19.07 79.95
C LEU A 262 -52.99 19.63 78.56
N LEU A 263 -52.21 18.88 77.78
CA LEU A 263 -51.74 19.26 76.45
C LEU A 263 -52.82 19.09 75.35
N LEU A 264 -53.77 18.16 75.53
CA LEU A 264 -54.89 17.95 74.61
C LEU A 264 -56.03 18.98 74.78
N ALA A 265 -56.10 19.69 75.90
CA ALA A 265 -57.10 20.72 76.17
C ALA A 265 -56.76 22.11 75.58
N ASP A 266 -55.53 22.33 75.13
CA ASP A 266 -55.08 23.63 74.59
C ASP A 266 -55.24 23.70 73.05
N ALA A 267 -56.09 24.61 72.58
CA ALA A 267 -56.42 24.78 71.16
C ALA A 267 -55.21 25.18 70.30
N LYS A 268 -54.20 25.85 70.88
CA LYS A 268 -52.97 26.20 70.14
C LYS A 268 -52.10 24.98 69.88
N MET A 269 -52.01 24.09 70.87
CA MET A 269 -51.30 22.81 70.75
C MET A 269 -51.96 21.88 69.73
N LEU A 270 -53.30 21.81 69.68
CA LEU A 270 -54.00 21.05 68.63
C LEU A 270 -53.73 21.59 67.23
N SER A 271 -53.67 22.91 67.05
CA SER A 271 -53.31 23.50 65.74
C SER A 271 -51.86 23.22 65.35
N HIS A 272 -50.93 23.21 66.31
CA HIS A 272 -49.53 22.84 66.08
C HIS A 272 -49.39 21.34 65.81
N LEU A 273 -50.11 20.48 66.52
CA LEU A 273 -50.15 19.06 66.24
C LEU A 273 -50.75 18.79 64.85
N GLN A 274 -51.78 19.51 64.43
CA GLN A 274 -52.31 19.40 63.06
C GLN A 274 -51.31 19.87 62.01
N SER A 275 -50.57 20.96 62.26
CA SER A 275 -49.52 21.42 61.34
C SER A 275 -48.33 20.45 61.28
N GLU A 276 -47.94 19.87 62.42
CA GLU A 276 -46.87 18.87 62.49
C GLU A 276 -47.32 17.54 61.86
N ILE A 277 -48.56 17.10 62.06
CA ILE A 277 -49.12 15.93 61.36
C ILE A 277 -49.15 16.18 59.85
N GLN A 278 -49.50 17.40 59.39
CA GLN A 278 -49.42 17.75 57.97
C GLN A 278 -47.98 17.78 57.45
N ALA A 279 -47.05 18.35 58.22
CA ALA A 279 -45.63 18.40 57.86
C ALA A 279 -45.03 16.99 57.78
N ILE A 280 -45.33 16.11 58.73
CA ILE A 280 -44.94 14.70 58.73
C ILE A 280 -45.58 13.97 57.55
N ALA A 281 -46.88 14.18 57.28
CA ALA A 281 -47.55 13.56 56.14
C ALA A 281 -46.97 14.04 54.79
N GLU A 282 -46.57 15.32 54.69
CA GLU A 282 -45.88 15.85 53.50
C GLU A 282 -44.47 15.30 53.36
N GLN A 283 -43.74 15.17 54.46
CA GLN A 283 -42.42 14.55 54.50
C GLN A 283 -42.49 13.07 54.12
N GLU A 284 -43.45 12.31 54.65
CA GLU A 284 -43.69 10.91 54.29
C GLU A 284 -44.14 10.77 52.84
N ARG A 285 -45.03 11.64 52.35
CA ARG A 285 -45.38 11.69 50.92
C ARG A 285 -44.17 12.00 50.05
N GLY A 286 -43.28 12.89 50.50
CA GLY A 286 -42.02 13.21 49.83
C GLY A 286 -41.09 12.01 49.78
N ALA A 287 -40.91 11.32 50.91
CA ALA A 287 -40.09 10.10 51.00
C ALA A 287 -40.65 8.97 50.15
N ILE A 288 -41.96 8.74 50.16
CA ILE A 288 -42.63 7.73 49.33
C ILE A 288 -42.49 8.08 47.84
N ARG A 289 -42.65 9.36 47.46
CA ARG A 289 -42.46 9.79 46.07
C ARG A 289 -41.01 9.60 45.63
N ALA A 290 -40.03 9.97 46.46
CA ALA A 290 -38.63 9.74 46.16
C ALA A 290 -38.33 8.23 46.01
N SER A 291 -38.81 7.39 46.93
CA SER A 291 -38.59 5.93 46.82
C SER A 291 -39.26 5.33 45.58
N LEU A 292 -40.44 5.82 45.20
CA LEU A 292 -41.12 5.36 43.98
C LEU A 292 -40.42 5.85 42.71
N MET A 293 -39.87 7.07 42.72
CA MET A 293 -39.07 7.59 41.61
C MET A 293 -37.77 6.80 41.46
N ASP A 294 -37.06 6.54 42.56
CA ASP A 294 -35.84 5.72 42.55
C ASP A 294 -36.13 4.30 42.05
N ALA A 295 -37.22 3.68 42.52
CA ALA A 295 -37.65 2.37 42.04
C ALA A 295 -37.98 2.38 40.54
N LEU A 296 -38.70 3.41 40.05
CA LEU A 296 -39.01 3.57 38.64
C LEU A 296 -37.75 3.80 37.80
N GLU A 297 -36.81 4.60 38.28
CA GLU A 297 -35.53 4.83 37.60
C GLU A 297 -34.71 3.54 37.50
N HIS A 298 -34.66 2.74 38.57
CA HIS A 298 -34.03 1.43 38.55
C HIS A 298 -34.70 0.47 37.57
N GLU A 299 -36.04 0.40 37.54
CA GLU A 299 -36.78 -0.41 36.58
C GLU A 299 -36.53 0.04 35.13
N VAL A 300 -36.54 1.36 34.88
CA VAL A 300 -36.26 1.92 33.55
C VAL A 300 -34.83 1.62 33.12
N MET A 301 -33.85 1.70 34.02
CA MET A 301 -32.46 1.36 33.71
C MET A 301 -32.29 -0.13 33.43
N ALA A 302 -32.88 -1.01 34.25
CA ALA A 302 -32.86 -2.44 34.01
C ALA A 302 -33.48 -2.80 32.65
N LEU A 303 -34.63 -2.21 32.30
CA LEU A 303 -35.26 -2.42 31.00
C LEU A 303 -34.44 -1.87 29.83
N ARG A 304 -33.71 -0.76 30.03
CA ARG A 304 -32.81 -0.22 29.00
C ARG A 304 -31.62 -1.14 28.78
N GLU A 305 -31.00 -1.65 29.85
CA GLU A 305 -29.90 -2.60 29.76
C GLU A 305 -30.32 -3.91 29.09
N GLU A 306 -31.49 -4.44 29.46
CA GLU A 306 -32.05 -5.63 28.82
C GLU A 306 -32.30 -5.42 27.32
N ARG A 307 -32.84 -4.26 26.93
CA ARG A 307 -33.04 -3.92 25.51
C ARG A 307 -31.73 -3.72 24.76
N LEU A 308 -30.72 -3.11 25.39
CA LEU A 308 -29.41 -2.95 24.77
C LEU A 308 -28.75 -4.31 24.53
N LEU A 309 -28.81 -5.23 25.50
CA LEU A 309 -28.31 -6.59 25.35
C LEU A 309 -29.08 -7.35 24.26
N ALA A 310 -30.40 -7.19 24.17
CA ALA A 310 -31.20 -7.78 23.11
C ALA A 310 -30.80 -7.23 21.73
N PHE A 311 -30.61 -5.91 21.58
CA PHE A 311 -30.15 -5.31 20.33
C PHE A 311 -28.73 -5.75 19.96
N GLU A 312 -27.81 -5.85 20.92
CA GLU A 312 -26.47 -6.37 20.66
C GLU A 312 -26.50 -7.83 20.20
N ALA A 313 -27.39 -8.65 20.76
CA ALA A 313 -27.58 -10.03 20.32
C ALA A 313 -28.16 -10.10 18.90
N GLU A 314 -29.17 -9.27 18.59
CA GLU A 314 -29.75 -9.17 17.24
C GLU A 314 -28.70 -8.71 16.22
N LEU A 315 -27.92 -7.66 16.53
CA LEU A 315 -26.85 -7.19 15.65
C LEU A 315 -25.80 -8.27 15.39
N ARG A 316 -25.35 -8.99 16.42
CA ARG A 316 -24.41 -10.12 16.23
C ARG A 316 -25.00 -11.23 15.38
N SER A 317 -26.30 -11.52 15.52
CA SER A 317 -26.96 -12.52 14.68
C SER A 317 -27.04 -12.08 13.22
N LEU A 318 -27.39 -10.82 12.95
CA LEU A 318 -27.44 -10.26 11.60
C LEU A 318 -26.06 -10.18 10.96
N GLU A 319 -25.03 -9.78 11.71
CA GLU A 319 -23.64 -9.80 11.24
C GLU A 319 -23.19 -11.23 10.88
N ALA A 320 -23.53 -12.22 11.70
CA ALA A 320 -23.22 -13.62 11.42
C ALA A 320 -23.95 -14.12 10.16
N GLU A 321 -25.24 -13.80 9.99
CA GLU A 321 -26.00 -14.13 8.79
C GLU A 321 -25.41 -13.48 7.53
N GLN A 322 -25.07 -12.19 7.58
CA GLN A 322 -24.43 -11.51 6.46
C GLN A 322 -23.06 -12.10 6.12
N HIS A 323 -22.27 -12.46 7.13
CA HIS A 323 -20.98 -13.11 6.93
C HIS A 323 -21.12 -14.48 6.26
N GLU A 324 -22.12 -15.28 6.64
CA GLU A 324 -22.37 -16.57 5.97
C GLU A 324 -22.87 -16.39 4.54
N VAL A 325 -23.75 -15.42 4.28
CA VAL A 325 -24.20 -15.11 2.90
C VAL A 325 -23.04 -14.67 2.02
N LEU A 326 -22.17 -13.78 2.51
CA LEU A 326 -21.00 -13.32 1.77
C LEU A 326 -19.98 -14.45 1.55
N ARG A 327 -19.79 -15.34 2.54
CA ARG A 327 -18.94 -16.52 2.39
C ARG A 327 -19.49 -17.47 1.33
N GLY A 328 -20.80 -17.72 1.34
CA GLY A 328 -21.47 -18.53 0.33
C GLY A 328 -21.34 -17.96 -1.08
N GLN A 329 -21.52 -16.64 -1.24
CA GLN A 329 -21.31 -15.94 -2.52
C GLN A 329 -19.85 -16.05 -2.99
N LEU A 330 -18.88 -15.82 -2.10
CA LEU A 330 -17.46 -15.94 -2.43
C LEU A 330 -17.11 -17.36 -2.87
N GLU A 331 -17.60 -18.39 -2.17
CA GLU A 331 -17.38 -19.78 -2.56
C GLU A 331 -18.02 -20.14 -3.90
N GLN A 332 -19.22 -19.63 -4.17
CA GLN A 332 -19.90 -19.81 -5.45
C GLN A 332 -19.13 -19.14 -6.59
N ASP A 333 -18.69 -17.89 -6.40
CA ASP A 333 -17.89 -17.14 -7.35
C ASP A 333 -16.53 -17.81 -7.60
N MET A 334 -15.89 -18.33 -6.55
CA MET A 334 -14.66 -19.11 -6.68
C MET A 334 -14.89 -20.37 -7.52
N LYS A 335 -15.96 -21.13 -7.27
CA LYS A 335 -16.30 -22.32 -8.06
C LYS A 335 -16.59 -21.99 -9.52
N SER A 336 -17.38 -20.94 -9.80
CA SER A 336 -17.65 -20.53 -11.18
C SER A 336 -16.41 -20.02 -11.89
N ASN A 337 -15.53 -19.30 -11.19
CA ASN A 337 -14.27 -18.81 -11.75
C ASN A 337 -13.30 -19.96 -12.05
N ILE A 338 -13.22 -20.96 -11.17
CA ILE A 338 -12.41 -22.17 -11.41
C ILE A 338 -12.92 -22.90 -12.65
N LEU A 339 -14.22 -23.17 -12.76
CA LEU A 339 -14.82 -23.82 -13.93
C LEU A 339 -14.55 -23.02 -15.22
N ALA A 340 -14.74 -21.69 -15.20
CA ALA A 340 -14.47 -20.85 -16.34
C ALA A 340 -12.97 -20.83 -16.73
N MET A 341 -12.06 -20.93 -15.75
CA MET A 341 -10.62 -21.05 -16.02
C MET A 341 -10.27 -22.42 -16.59
N GLU A 342 -10.85 -23.51 -16.08
CA GLU A 342 -10.68 -24.86 -16.60
C GLU A 342 -11.16 -24.96 -18.05
N GLU A 343 -12.33 -24.40 -18.36
CA GLU A 343 -12.84 -24.32 -19.74
C GLU A 343 -11.90 -23.53 -20.66
N ARG A 344 -11.37 -22.40 -20.20
CA ARG A 344 -10.38 -21.61 -20.97
C ARG A 344 -9.08 -22.37 -21.18
N VAL A 345 -8.62 -23.11 -20.17
CA VAL A 345 -7.41 -23.94 -20.28
C VAL A 345 -7.64 -25.07 -21.27
N ALA A 346 -8.77 -25.78 -21.20
CA ALA A 346 -9.13 -26.85 -22.13
C ALA A 346 -9.27 -26.34 -23.58
N ALA A 347 -9.94 -25.20 -23.78
CA ALA A 347 -10.07 -24.56 -25.09
C ALA A 347 -8.71 -24.09 -25.65
N ARG A 348 -7.79 -23.67 -24.78
CA ARG A 348 -6.43 -23.29 -25.19
C ARG A 348 -5.56 -24.51 -25.50
N GLN A 349 -5.72 -25.60 -24.75
CA GLN A 349 -5.01 -26.87 -25.00
C GLN A 349 -5.42 -27.45 -26.34
N THR A 350 -6.71 -27.59 -26.61
CA THR A 350 -7.23 -28.07 -27.91
C THR A 350 -6.74 -27.20 -29.07
N LYS A 351 -6.80 -25.87 -28.95
CA LYS A 351 -6.27 -24.96 -29.98
C LYS A 351 -4.76 -25.13 -30.20
N LEU A 352 -3.99 -25.38 -29.15
CA LEU A 352 -2.56 -25.64 -29.26
C LEU A 352 -2.28 -26.99 -29.93
N GLU A 353 -3.06 -28.02 -29.61
CA GLU A 353 -2.97 -29.33 -30.25
C GLU A 353 -3.27 -29.23 -31.75
N ASP A 354 -4.36 -28.55 -32.13
CA ASP A 354 -4.70 -28.29 -33.54
C ASP A 354 -3.58 -27.55 -34.29
N GLN A 355 -2.97 -26.53 -33.65
CA GLN A 355 -1.85 -25.78 -34.23
C GLN A 355 -0.58 -26.62 -34.37
N LEU A 356 -0.32 -27.51 -33.42
CA LEU A 356 0.82 -28.42 -33.47
C LEU A 356 0.62 -29.49 -34.55
N GLU A 357 -0.60 -30.01 -34.69
CA GLU A 357 -0.95 -30.96 -35.75
C GLU A 357 -0.87 -30.32 -37.13
N SER A 358 -1.42 -29.11 -37.32
CA SER A 358 -1.32 -28.41 -38.60
C SER A 358 0.13 -28.16 -38.98
N ARG A 359 0.95 -27.67 -38.04
CA ARG A 359 2.37 -27.42 -38.27
C ARG A 359 3.16 -28.71 -38.52
N ARG A 360 2.79 -29.82 -37.87
CA ARG A 360 3.38 -31.13 -38.14
C ARG A 360 3.08 -31.57 -39.57
N THR A 361 1.84 -31.38 -40.04
CA THR A 361 1.47 -31.73 -41.43
C THR A 361 2.17 -30.85 -42.46
N GLU A 362 2.28 -29.54 -42.22
CA GLU A 362 3.01 -28.60 -43.08
C GLU A 362 4.50 -28.97 -43.17
N LEU A 363 5.13 -29.28 -42.04
CA LEU A 363 6.52 -29.71 -42.02
C LEU A 363 6.72 -31.04 -42.75
N GLN A 364 5.80 -31.99 -42.61
CA GLN A 364 5.88 -33.27 -43.32
C GLN A 364 5.75 -33.06 -44.84
N GLN A 365 4.81 -32.23 -45.29
CA GLN A 365 4.67 -31.86 -46.70
C GLN A 365 5.93 -31.15 -47.23
N GLY A 366 6.54 -30.27 -46.42
CA GLY A 366 7.80 -29.62 -46.76
C GLY A 366 8.96 -30.62 -46.91
N ILE A 367 9.06 -31.61 -46.02
CA ILE A 367 10.05 -32.69 -46.11
C ILE A 367 9.84 -33.50 -47.40
N ASP A 368 8.60 -33.88 -47.70
CA ASP A 368 8.28 -34.67 -48.89
C ASP A 368 8.58 -33.89 -50.18
N ALA A 369 8.27 -32.59 -50.22
CA ALA A 369 8.60 -31.71 -51.33
C ALA A 369 10.12 -31.55 -51.53
N LEU A 370 10.89 -31.37 -50.45
CA LEU A 370 12.35 -31.31 -50.51
C LEU A 370 12.97 -32.64 -50.95
N ALA A 371 12.41 -33.77 -50.51
CA ALA A 371 12.82 -35.09 -50.96
C ALA A 371 12.58 -35.25 -52.47
N ALA A 372 11.43 -34.83 -52.97
CA ALA A 372 11.12 -34.85 -54.41
C ALA A 372 12.07 -33.93 -55.22
N GLN A 373 12.35 -32.71 -54.73
CA GLN A 373 13.33 -31.81 -55.35
C GLN A 373 14.73 -32.41 -55.38
N ARG A 374 15.15 -33.09 -54.31
CA ARG A 374 16.45 -33.77 -54.26
C ARG A 374 16.56 -34.85 -55.33
N GLU A 375 15.54 -35.68 -55.50
CA GLU A 375 15.55 -36.71 -56.54
C GLU A 375 15.50 -36.11 -57.95
N ALA A 376 14.75 -35.02 -58.15
CA ALA A 376 14.74 -34.30 -59.44
C ALA A 376 16.12 -33.72 -59.79
N LEU A 377 16.76 -33.01 -58.86
CA LEU A 377 18.11 -32.47 -59.04
C LEU A 377 19.14 -33.57 -59.27
N LYS A 378 18.99 -34.73 -58.61
CA LYS A 378 19.86 -35.88 -58.87
C LYS A 378 19.70 -36.40 -60.30
N GLY A 379 18.48 -36.48 -60.81
CA GLY A 379 18.20 -36.80 -62.22
C GLY A 379 18.79 -35.78 -63.19
N GLU A 380 18.69 -34.48 -62.88
CA GLU A 380 19.32 -33.42 -63.68
C GLU A 380 20.84 -33.52 -63.68
N LEU A 381 21.47 -33.78 -62.52
CA LEU A 381 22.91 -33.99 -62.40
C LEU A 381 23.38 -35.19 -63.22
N GLU A 382 22.63 -36.30 -63.20
CA GLU A 382 22.93 -37.46 -64.04
C GLU A 382 22.83 -37.10 -65.53
N SER A 383 21.78 -36.38 -65.96
CA SER A 383 21.61 -35.89 -67.33
C SER A 383 22.74 -34.95 -67.77
N ILE A 384 23.10 -33.97 -66.94
CA ILE A 384 24.23 -33.08 -67.20
C ILE A 384 25.53 -33.88 -67.25
N GLY A 385 25.70 -34.88 -66.40
CA GLY A 385 26.83 -35.81 -66.45
C GLY A 385 26.94 -36.56 -67.78
N PHE A 386 25.81 -36.99 -68.36
CA PHE A 386 25.78 -37.54 -69.72
C PHE A 386 26.12 -36.49 -70.79
N GLN A 387 25.60 -35.28 -70.67
CA GLN A 387 25.89 -34.18 -71.59
C GLN A 387 27.36 -33.75 -71.56
N ILE A 388 27.99 -33.70 -70.38
CA ILE A 388 29.42 -33.42 -70.21
C ILE A 388 30.23 -34.48 -70.92
N LYS A 389 29.94 -35.78 -70.71
CA LYS A 389 30.65 -36.87 -71.39
C LYS A 389 30.50 -36.79 -72.91
N ALA A 390 29.30 -36.49 -73.41
CA ALA A 390 29.06 -36.30 -74.85
C ALA A 390 29.81 -35.05 -75.37
N GLY A 391 29.83 -33.97 -74.60
CA GLY A 391 30.57 -32.75 -74.89
C GLY A 391 32.08 -32.98 -74.92
N GLU A 392 32.63 -33.73 -73.98
CA GLU A 392 34.04 -34.14 -73.93
C GLU A 392 34.42 -34.97 -75.16
N GLN A 393 33.55 -35.89 -75.59
CA GLN A 393 33.75 -36.64 -76.84
C GLN A 393 33.77 -35.69 -78.06
N SER A 394 32.80 -34.78 -78.17
CA SER A 394 32.77 -33.79 -79.25
C SER A 394 33.97 -32.84 -79.22
N LEU A 395 34.45 -32.46 -78.04
CA LEU A 395 35.65 -31.64 -77.86
C LEU A 395 36.92 -32.41 -78.21
N ALA A 396 36.98 -33.72 -77.94
CA ALA A 396 38.09 -34.56 -78.37
C ALA A 396 38.13 -34.68 -79.90
N GLU A 397 36.97 -34.85 -80.55
CA GLU A 397 36.82 -34.84 -82.00
C GLU A 397 37.20 -33.48 -82.60
N LEU A 398 36.71 -32.38 -82.01
CA LEU A 398 37.04 -31.02 -82.43
C LEU A 398 38.51 -30.67 -82.19
N LYS A 399 39.15 -31.16 -81.12
CA LYS A 399 40.59 -31.00 -80.90
C LYS A 399 41.42 -31.77 -81.92
N ALA A 400 40.98 -32.97 -82.30
CA ALA A 400 41.62 -33.70 -83.40
C ALA A 400 41.47 -32.95 -84.73
N HIS A 401 40.32 -32.30 -84.95
CA HIS A 401 40.11 -31.42 -86.10
C HIS A 401 40.92 -30.11 -86.00
N GLU A 402 41.02 -29.53 -84.81
CA GLU A 402 41.82 -28.34 -84.52
C GLU A 402 43.30 -28.63 -84.71
N THR A 403 43.82 -29.80 -84.36
CA THR A 403 45.22 -30.15 -84.68
C THR A 403 45.47 -30.19 -86.18
N LEU A 404 44.50 -30.70 -86.97
CA LEU A 404 44.59 -30.70 -88.43
C LEU A 404 44.50 -29.28 -89.01
N VAL A 405 43.62 -28.44 -88.46
CA VAL A 405 43.46 -27.03 -88.87
C VAL A 405 44.60 -26.16 -88.36
N ALA A 406 45.21 -26.48 -87.22
CA ALA A 406 46.37 -25.78 -86.67
C ALA A 406 47.63 -26.06 -87.49
N GLU A 407 47.79 -27.27 -88.03
CA GLU A 407 48.81 -27.56 -89.05
C GLU A 407 48.57 -26.73 -90.33
N GLU A 408 47.32 -26.52 -90.73
CA GLU A 408 46.95 -25.68 -91.88
C GLU A 408 47.08 -24.17 -91.57
N ILE A 409 46.83 -23.75 -90.33
CA ILE A 409 46.95 -22.37 -89.85
C ILE A 409 48.41 -21.99 -89.59
N GLU A 410 49.29 -22.89 -89.12
CA GLU A 410 50.74 -22.63 -89.09
C GLU A 410 51.26 -22.35 -90.50
N ARG A 411 50.74 -23.06 -91.51
CA ARG A 411 50.99 -22.80 -92.93
C ARG A 411 50.48 -21.43 -93.42
N LEU A 412 49.45 -20.87 -92.77
CA LEU A 412 48.86 -19.55 -93.08
C LEU A 412 49.33 -18.43 -92.12
N LYS A 413 50.00 -18.77 -91.02
CA LYS A 413 50.59 -17.86 -90.03
C LYS A 413 51.97 -17.35 -90.45
N ASP A 414 52.67 -18.05 -91.35
CA ASP A 414 53.85 -17.49 -92.04
C ASP A 414 53.50 -16.27 -92.91
N ASP A 415 52.23 -16.12 -93.33
CA ASP A 415 51.74 -15.02 -94.21
C ASP A 415 50.98 -13.90 -93.49
N ALA A 416 50.71 -13.99 -92.17
CA ALA A 416 49.84 -13.02 -91.48
C ALA A 416 50.29 -12.70 -90.05
N ALA A 417 51.58 -12.41 -89.86
CA ALA A 417 52.09 -11.85 -88.62
C ALA A 417 51.77 -10.34 -88.53
N SER A 418 50.59 -9.94 -88.04
CA SER A 418 50.43 -8.68 -87.29
C SER A 418 49.00 -8.46 -86.74
N ILE A 419 48.96 -8.22 -85.42
CA ILE A 419 47.91 -7.54 -84.63
C ILE A 419 46.92 -8.46 -83.89
N HIS A 420 47.16 -8.58 -82.58
CA HIS A 420 46.21 -9.02 -81.56
C HIS A 420 45.88 -7.83 -80.64
N VAL A 421 44.61 -7.67 -80.27
CA VAL A 421 44.15 -6.81 -79.17
C VAL A 421 43.37 -7.69 -78.17
N PRO A 422 43.67 -7.64 -76.86
CA PRO A 422 43.02 -8.51 -75.89
C PRO A 422 41.67 -7.97 -75.39
N LYS A 423 40.79 -8.93 -75.07
CA LYS A 423 39.43 -8.80 -74.53
C LYS A 423 39.41 -8.29 -73.07
N SER A 424 38.33 -7.60 -72.72
CA SER A 424 37.99 -7.09 -71.39
C SER A 424 37.93 -8.18 -70.32
N VAL A 425 38.50 -7.86 -69.16
CA VAL A 425 38.55 -8.67 -67.94
C VAL A 425 37.13 -8.88 -67.38
N LYS A 426 36.73 -10.14 -67.20
CA LYS A 426 35.64 -10.53 -66.27
C LYS A 426 36.22 -10.49 -64.86
N LEU A 427 35.75 -9.60 -63.98
CA LEU A 427 36.11 -9.62 -62.57
C LEU A 427 35.11 -10.49 -61.78
N GLU A 428 35.61 -11.59 -61.22
CA GLU A 428 34.91 -12.50 -60.30
C GLU A 428 35.05 -12.10 -58.83
N SER A 429 35.61 -10.93 -58.51
CA SER A 429 36.17 -10.65 -57.17
C SER A 429 35.31 -9.82 -56.21
N VAL A 430 34.02 -9.61 -56.47
CA VAL A 430 33.12 -9.07 -55.45
C VAL A 430 32.22 -10.20 -54.99
N LEU A 431 32.22 -10.49 -53.69
CA LEU A 431 31.36 -11.50 -53.06
C LEU A 431 29.95 -11.34 -53.60
N ARG A 432 29.50 -12.31 -54.40
CA ARG A 432 28.17 -12.25 -55.00
C ARG A 432 27.15 -12.27 -53.87
N PHE A 433 26.22 -11.32 -53.91
CA PHE A 433 25.03 -11.42 -53.11
C PHE A 433 24.31 -12.71 -53.49
N ASN A 434 24.22 -13.66 -52.56
CA ASN A 434 23.42 -14.87 -52.74
C ASN A 434 21.98 -14.53 -52.34
N PRO A 435 21.06 -14.34 -53.31
CA PRO A 435 19.67 -14.10 -52.97
C PRO A 435 19.13 -15.29 -52.16
N PRO A 436 18.36 -15.06 -51.08
CA PRO A 436 17.67 -16.15 -50.40
C PRO A 436 16.69 -16.84 -51.37
N GLN A 437 16.47 -18.15 -51.15
CA GLN A 437 15.43 -18.93 -51.84
C GLN A 437 14.10 -18.16 -51.81
N CYS A 438 13.41 -18.12 -52.96
CA CYS A 438 12.18 -17.36 -53.22
C CYS A 438 11.30 -17.17 -51.97
N ALA A 439 11.33 -15.99 -51.37
CA ALA A 439 10.40 -15.60 -50.33
C ALA A 439 9.04 -15.29 -50.97
N PRO A 440 7.90 -15.54 -50.28
CA PRO A 440 6.60 -15.24 -50.84
C PRO A 440 6.45 -13.73 -51.01
N THR A 441 5.80 -13.31 -52.09
CA THR A 441 5.58 -11.88 -52.37
C THR A 441 4.34 -11.37 -51.66
N LEU A 442 4.44 -10.20 -51.05
CA LEU A 442 3.35 -9.53 -50.35
C LEU A 442 2.97 -8.25 -51.10
N GLY A 443 1.70 -8.04 -51.37
CA GLY A 443 1.23 -6.81 -52.00
C GLY A 443 1.28 -5.60 -51.05
N VAL A 444 1.34 -4.38 -51.62
CA VAL A 444 1.28 -3.11 -50.87
C VAL A 444 0.09 -3.03 -49.91
N GLY A 445 -1.07 -3.58 -50.29
CA GLY A 445 -2.28 -3.55 -49.47
C GLY A 445 -2.22 -4.43 -48.23
N ASP A 446 -1.53 -5.58 -48.31
CA ASP A 446 -1.35 -6.49 -47.17
C ASP A 446 -0.24 -6.02 -46.24
N MET A 447 0.70 -5.21 -46.75
CA MET A 447 1.85 -4.71 -45.97
C MET A 447 1.40 -3.91 -44.74
N HIS A 448 0.31 -3.17 -44.82
CA HIS A 448 -0.21 -2.43 -43.66
C HIS A 448 -0.64 -3.34 -42.51
N ARG A 449 -1.23 -4.50 -42.83
CA ARG A 449 -1.58 -5.50 -41.81
C ARG A 449 -0.31 -6.01 -41.13
N GLU A 450 0.72 -6.34 -41.90
CA GLU A 450 2.01 -6.80 -41.35
C GLU A 450 2.70 -5.75 -40.47
N ILE A 451 2.68 -4.48 -40.86
CA ILE A 451 3.19 -3.39 -40.02
C ILE A 451 2.39 -3.31 -38.71
N LYS A 452 1.06 -3.39 -38.79
CA LYS A 452 0.18 -3.36 -37.61
C LYS A 452 0.39 -4.55 -36.68
N GLU A 453 0.64 -5.72 -37.22
CA GLU A 453 0.86 -6.96 -36.46
C GLU A 453 2.31 -7.12 -35.99
N SER A 454 3.24 -6.32 -36.51
CA SER A 454 4.65 -6.35 -36.10
C SER A 454 4.80 -6.15 -34.59
N ILE A 455 5.50 -7.10 -33.97
CA ILE A 455 5.81 -7.12 -32.53
C ILE A 455 7.12 -6.35 -32.25
N LEU A 456 7.92 -6.08 -33.29
CA LEU A 456 9.19 -5.34 -33.16
C LEU A 456 8.97 -3.82 -32.96
N LEU A 457 7.84 -3.29 -33.41
CA LEU A 457 7.56 -1.86 -33.45
C LEU A 457 6.57 -1.43 -32.34
N THR A 458 6.82 -0.27 -31.74
CA THR A 458 5.84 0.42 -30.89
C THR A 458 4.69 1.00 -31.73
N SER A 459 3.66 1.57 -31.11
CA SER A 459 2.61 2.30 -31.85
C SER A 459 3.20 3.44 -32.70
N VAL A 460 4.14 4.20 -32.13
CA VAL A 460 4.87 5.26 -32.84
C VAL A 460 5.75 4.67 -33.95
N GLY A 461 6.43 3.56 -33.67
CA GLY A 461 7.23 2.84 -34.67
C GLY A 461 6.41 2.36 -35.85
N LYS A 462 5.19 1.87 -35.62
CA LYS A 462 4.26 1.45 -36.68
C LYS A 462 3.86 2.61 -37.57
N GLU A 463 3.53 3.76 -36.98
CA GLU A 463 3.21 4.97 -37.75
C GLU A 463 4.42 5.44 -38.57
N ARG A 464 5.62 5.49 -37.97
CA ARG A 464 6.86 5.87 -38.66
C ARG A 464 7.25 4.90 -39.77
N MET A 465 7.08 3.60 -39.57
CA MET A 465 7.33 2.57 -40.59
C MET A 465 6.36 2.73 -41.77
N THR A 466 5.10 3.01 -41.48
CA THR A 466 4.08 3.29 -42.51
C THR A 466 4.46 4.54 -43.31
N GLN A 467 4.94 5.60 -42.66
CA GLN A 467 5.38 6.84 -43.32
C GLN A 467 6.62 6.58 -44.17
N PHE A 468 7.60 5.87 -43.63
CA PHE A 468 8.82 5.46 -44.32
C PHE A 468 8.50 4.69 -45.60
N PHE A 469 7.60 3.70 -45.54
CA PHE A 469 7.21 2.92 -46.72
C PHE A 469 6.45 3.74 -47.75
N ALA A 470 5.53 4.62 -47.33
CA ALA A 470 4.83 5.50 -48.26
C ALA A 470 5.80 6.42 -49.02
N LEU A 471 6.84 6.93 -48.36
CA LEU A 471 7.89 7.74 -48.99
C LEU A 471 8.71 6.93 -50.00
N LEU A 472 9.16 5.73 -49.62
CA LEU A 472 9.92 4.84 -50.51
C LEU A 472 9.11 4.45 -51.76
N LEU A 473 7.83 4.09 -51.58
CA LEU A 473 6.92 3.75 -52.68
C LEU A 473 6.66 4.92 -53.63
N ALA A 474 6.60 6.14 -53.08
CA ALA A 474 6.47 7.38 -53.86
C ALA A 474 7.74 7.73 -54.66
N GLY A 475 8.84 7.00 -54.43
CA GLY A 475 10.14 7.22 -55.05
C GLY A 475 10.93 8.34 -54.38
N GLU A 476 10.64 8.65 -53.12
CA GLU A 476 11.52 9.49 -52.30
C GLU A 476 12.64 8.65 -51.68
N SER A 477 13.74 9.31 -51.31
CA SER A 477 14.88 8.69 -50.62
C SER A 477 15.01 9.27 -49.21
N PRO A 478 14.17 8.84 -48.25
CA PRO A 478 14.12 9.44 -46.92
C PRO A 478 15.45 9.32 -46.17
N VAL A 479 15.75 10.35 -45.40
CA VAL A 479 16.90 10.38 -44.49
C VAL A 479 16.43 10.01 -43.09
N LEU A 480 17.02 8.98 -42.50
CA LEU A 480 16.75 8.52 -41.14
C LEU A 480 17.80 9.08 -40.19
N HIS A 481 17.35 9.58 -39.04
CA HIS A 481 18.23 10.09 -37.99
C HIS A 481 17.67 9.79 -36.60
N GLY A 482 18.55 9.65 -35.60
CA GLY A 482 18.19 9.34 -34.22
C GLY A 482 18.82 8.04 -33.70
N PRO A 483 18.69 7.78 -32.39
CA PRO A 483 19.42 6.71 -31.70
C PRO A 483 19.02 5.29 -32.12
N GLU A 484 17.78 5.11 -32.60
CA GLU A 484 17.22 3.79 -32.96
C GLU A 484 17.27 3.51 -34.47
N THR A 485 17.99 4.33 -35.26
CA THR A 485 18.01 4.24 -36.72
C THR A 485 18.39 2.85 -37.24
N GLN A 486 19.40 2.21 -36.65
CA GLN A 486 19.86 0.89 -37.08
C GLN A 486 18.84 -0.22 -36.78
N ASP A 487 18.23 -0.20 -35.59
CA ASP A 487 17.21 -1.19 -35.20
C ASP A 487 15.92 -1.02 -36.02
N PHE A 488 15.56 0.22 -36.35
CA PHE A 488 14.44 0.52 -37.23
C PHE A 488 14.68 0.02 -38.66
N LEU A 489 15.90 0.18 -39.17
CA LEU A 489 16.29 -0.36 -40.48
C LEU A 489 16.25 -1.89 -40.49
N LEU A 490 16.69 -2.56 -39.42
CA LEU A 490 16.56 -4.02 -39.30
C LEU A 490 15.08 -4.46 -39.36
N ALA A 491 14.19 -3.76 -38.65
CA ALA A 491 12.75 -4.03 -38.74
C ALA A 491 12.19 -3.79 -40.16
N ALA A 492 12.66 -2.75 -40.85
CA ALA A 492 12.29 -2.48 -42.23
C ALA A 492 12.79 -3.57 -43.21
N GLU A 493 14.01 -4.06 -43.03
CA GLU A 493 14.59 -5.15 -43.82
C GLU A 493 13.75 -6.41 -43.73
N ALA A 494 13.30 -6.78 -42.52
CA ALA A 494 12.43 -7.94 -42.30
C ALA A 494 11.10 -7.84 -43.06
N LEU A 495 10.55 -6.62 -43.17
CA LEU A 495 9.26 -6.35 -43.80
C LEU A 495 9.36 -6.19 -45.33
N LEU A 496 10.44 -5.58 -45.86
CA LEU A 496 10.53 -5.18 -47.27
C LEU A 496 11.30 -6.15 -48.16
N SER A 497 12.47 -6.57 -47.70
CA SER A 497 13.54 -7.12 -48.55
C SER A 497 14.06 -8.45 -48.00
N SER A 498 13.14 -9.23 -47.46
CA SER A 498 13.43 -10.57 -46.98
C SER A 498 14.52 -10.63 -45.89
N GLY A 499 14.57 -9.63 -45.01
CA GLY A 499 15.52 -9.57 -43.89
C GLY A 499 16.96 -9.25 -44.28
N ARG A 500 17.20 -8.65 -45.46
CA ARG A 500 18.53 -8.24 -45.91
C ARG A 500 18.49 -6.87 -46.62
N SER A 501 19.55 -6.09 -46.50
CA SER A 501 19.75 -4.82 -47.23
C SER A 501 21.09 -4.78 -47.96
N MET A 502 21.19 -3.93 -49.00
CA MET A 502 22.47 -3.51 -49.58
C MET A 502 22.96 -2.28 -48.85
N ARG A 503 24.10 -2.38 -48.15
CA ARG A 503 24.65 -1.27 -47.38
C ARG A 503 25.89 -0.70 -48.04
N LEU A 504 25.95 0.62 -48.13
CA LEU A 504 27.12 1.39 -48.55
C LEU A 504 27.42 2.40 -47.44
N GLU A 505 28.57 2.28 -46.78
CA GLU A 505 29.05 3.34 -45.89
C GLU A 505 29.54 4.51 -46.74
N ALA A 506 28.95 5.69 -46.54
CA ALA A 506 29.33 6.87 -47.29
C ALA A 506 30.69 7.38 -46.78
N ASP A 507 31.59 7.63 -47.72
CA ASP A 507 32.93 8.14 -47.47
C ASP A 507 33.17 9.43 -48.29
N PRO A 508 34.28 10.15 -48.04
CA PRO A 508 34.56 11.40 -48.76
C PRO A 508 34.74 11.24 -50.28
N THR A 509 34.84 10.01 -50.80
CA THR A 509 34.96 9.75 -52.24
C THR A 509 33.61 9.66 -52.94
N VAL A 510 32.52 9.48 -52.19
CA VAL A 510 31.15 9.50 -52.72
C VAL A 510 30.68 10.95 -52.83
N ILE A 511 30.84 11.57 -54.00
CA ILE A 511 30.50 12.98 -54.21
C ILE A 511 29.32 13.12 -55.17
N THR A 512 29.37 12.38 -56.27
CA THR A 512 28.39 12.46 -57.36
C THR A 512 27.43 11.28 -57.33
N PHE A 513 26.34 11.39 -58.10
CA PHE A 513 25.38 10.30 -58.27
C PHE A 513 26.05 9.02 -58.84
N GLU A 514 27.05 9.16 -59.71
CA GLU A 514 27.72 8.01 -60.32
C GLU A 514 28.60 7.24 -59.31
N ASP A 515 29.15 7.94 -58.31
CA ASP A 515 30.00 7.35 -57.26
C ASP A 515 29.23 6.39 -56.35
N LEU A 516 27.89 6.49 -56.32
CA LEU A 516 27.03 5.52 -55.62
C LEU A 516 27.09 4.14 -56.27
N TRP A 517 27.34 4.06 -57.57
CA TRP A 517 27.33 2.83 -58.34
C TRP A 517 28.74 2.29 -58.59
N LEU A 518 29.70 3.18 -58.82
CA LEU A 518 31.08 2.83 -59.12
C LEU A 518 32.01 3.52 -58.14
N ARG A 519 32.91 2.79 -57.51
CA ARG A 519 33.92 3.40 -56.63
C ARG A 519 34.82 4.33 -57.42
N ALA A 520 34.96 5.56 -56.95
CA ALA A 520 35.86 6.54 -57.52
C ALA A 520 37.31 5.98 -57.60
N GLY A 521 37.96 6.17 -58.74
CA GLY A 521 39.34 5.73 -58.99
C GLY A 521 39.49 4.26 -59.41
N THR A 522 38.75 3.31 -58.84
CA THR A 522 38.86 1.88 -59.19
C THR A 522 37.82 1.42 -60.21
N GLN A 523 36.73 2.17 -60.39
CA GLN A 523 35.60 1.81 -61.26
C GLN A 523 34.98 0.44 -60.91
N LEU A 524 35.19 -0.03 -59.67
CA LEU A 524 34.59 -1.26 -59.19
C LEU A 524 33.13 -1.00 -58.79
N PRO A 525 32.20 -1.92 -59.15
CA PRO A 525 30.82 -1.86 -58.68
C PRO A 525 30.72 -1.79 -57.16
N THR A 526 29.84 -0.93 -56.66
CA THR A 526 29.47 -0.86 -55.24
C THR A 526 28.41 -1.91 -54.90
N ALA A 527 28.12 -2.07 -53.61
CA ALA A 527 26.99 -2.90 -53.16
C ALA A 527 25.63 -2.44 -53.75
N LEU A 528 25.48 -1.14 -54.02
CA LEU A 528 24.27 -0.60 -54.63
C LEU A 528 24.11 -1.05 -56.08
N THR A 529 25.20 -1.16 -56.85
CA THR A 529 25.16 -1.68 -58.22
C THR A 529 24.69 -3.12 -58.26
N HIS A 530 25.19 -3.96 -57.34
CA HIS A 530 24.70 -5.33 -57.23
C HIS A 530 23.21 -5.39 -56.85
N GLY A 531 22.77 -4.53 -55.93
CA GLY A 531 21.35 -4.40 -55.60
C GLY A 531 20.49 -3.99 -56.80
N LEU A 532 20.99 -3.06 -57.61
CA LEU A 532 20.32 -2.59 -58.81
C LEU A 532 20.18 -3.72 -59.83
N GLU A 533 21.25 -4.47 -60.09
CA GLU A 533 21.26 -5.64 -60.98
C GLU A 533 20.20 -6.68 -60.56
N LEU A 534 20.08 -6.96 -59.26
CA LEU A 534 19.08 -7.89 -58.72
C LEU A 534 17.64 -7.40 -58.90
N SER A 535 17.42 -6.09 -58.78
CA SER A 535 16.10 -5.48 -58.99
C SER A 535 15.70 -5.36 -60.47
N CYS A 536 16.69 -5.37 -61.38
CA CYS A 536 16.51 -5.33 -62.84
C CYS A 536 16.45 -6.73 -63.50
N GLY A 537 16.79 -7.79 -62.77
CA GLY A 537 16.90 -9.14 -63.31
C GLY A 537 15.58 -9.71 -63.86
N GLN A 538 15.66 -10.87 -64.54
CA GLN A 538 14.48 -11.56 -65.10
C GLN A 538 13.42 -11.90 -64.04
N THR A 539 13.86 -12.15 -62.81
CA THR A 539 13.03 -12.31 -61.60
C THR A 539 13.37 -11.18 -60.63
N PRO A 540 12.72 -10.02 -60.73
CA PRO A 540 13.19 -8.82 -60.03
C PRO A 540 12.96 -8.95 -58.52
N VAL A 541 14.05 -8.80 -57.76
CA VAL A 541 14.04 -8.87 -56.29
C VAL A 541 13.88 -7.48 -55.69
N THR A 542 13.16 -7.40 -54.58
CA THR A 542 12.97 -6.16 -53.82
C THR A 542 14.16 -5.96 -52.91
N VAL A 543 14.86 -4.85 -53.13
CA VAL A 543 16.12 -4.52 -52.46
C VAL A 543 15.91 -3.23 -51.68
N LEU A 544 16.20 -3.28 -50.38
CA LEU A 544 16.39 -2.08 -49.57
C LEU A 544 17.87 -1.72 -49.58
N ALA A 545 18.20 -0.60 -50.19
CA ALA A 545 19.52 0.00 -50.23
C ALA A 545 19.65 1.08 -49.17
N ILE A 546 20.72 1.02 -48.39
CA ILE A 546 20.99 1.92 -47.27
C ILE A 546 22.35 2.58 -47.50
N VAL A 547 22.35 3.90 -47.63
CA VAL A 547 23.58 4.71 -47.60
C VAL A 547 23.80 5.19 -46.19
N GLU A 548 24.75 4.59 -45.48
CA GLU A 548 25.01 4.92 -44.08
C GLU A 548 25.88 6.17 -43.97
N ARG A 549 25.60 7.03 -42.99
CA ARG A 549 26.40 8.23 -42.67
C ARG A 549 26.58 9.17 -43.85
N ALA A 550 25.48 9.50 -44.53
CA ALA A 550 25.49 10.31 -45.75
C ALA A 550 26.24 11.64 -45.59
N GLU A 551 26.24 12.21 -44.39
CA GLU A 551 26.97 13.43 -44.03
C GLU A 551 28.49 13.36 -44.18
N ARG A 552 29.07 12.15 -44.22
CA ARG A 552 30.51 11.94 -44.43
C ARG A 552 30.94 12.04 -45.90
N SER A 553 29.99 12.35 -46.79
CA SER A 553 30.14 12.34 -48.24
C SER A 553 29.61 13.64 -48.86
N GLY A 554 29.68 13.80 -50.18
CA GLY A 554 29.07 14.94 -50.89
C GLY A 554 27.55 14.85 -51.05
N ALA A 555 26.81 14.50 -49.98
CA ALA A 555 25.37 14.21 -50.03
C ALA A 555 24.50 15.32 -50.62
N ARG A 556 24.90 16.59 -50.49
CA ARG A 556 24.24 17.75 -51.10
C ARG A 556 24.14 17.65 -52.62
N PHE A 557 25.02 16.88 -53.26
CA PHE A 557 25.05 16.72 -54.71
C PHE A 557 24.36 15.42 -55.15
N TRP A 558 24.70 14.29 -54.52
CA TRP A 558 24.19 12.99 -54.98
C TRP A 558 22.78 12.67 -54.48
N LEU A 559 22.40 13.04 -53.25
CA LEU A 559 21.12 12.64 -52.66
C LEU A 559 19.90 13.31 -53.33
N PRO A 560 19.93 14.62 -53.64
CA PRO A 560 18.85 15.26 -54.40
C PRO A 560 18.73 14.70 -55.82
N ALA A 561 19.86 14.43 -56.48
CA ALA A 561 19.90 13.82 -57.81
C ALA A 561 19.33 12.40 -57.79
N LEU A 562 19.68 11.61 -56.78
CA LEU A 562 19.16 10.27 -56.54
C LEU A 562 17.64 10.28 -56.36
N ALA A 563 17.14 11.14 -55.47
CA ALA A 563 15.71 11.27 -55.23
C ALA A 563 14.96 11.72 -56.50
N ASP A 564 15.55 12.61 -57.31
CA ASP A 564 14.94 13.05 -58.56
C ASP A 564 14.81 11.94 -59.61
N ARG A 565 15.89 11.19 -59.84
CA ARG A 565 15.88 10.03 -60.76
C ARG A 565 14.92 8.94 -60.30
N THR A 566 14.85 8.69 -58.99
CA THR A 566 13.90 7.74 -58.39
C THR A 566 12.44 8.18 -58.64
N ARG A 567 12.13 9.46 -58.42
CA ARG A 567 10.81 10.05 -58.72
C ARG A 567 10.45 10.01 -60.19
N ARG A 568 11.42 10.12 -61.10
CA ARG A 568 11.21 9.98 -62.56
C ARG A 568 11.00 8.54 -62.99
N GLY A 569 11.35 7.56 -62.14
CA GLY A 569 11.24 6.14 -62.45
C GLY A 569 12.41 5.62 -63.28
N GLU A 570 13.56 6.30 -63.24
CA GLU A 570 14.80 5.82 -63.86
C GLU A 570 15.40 4.64 -63.10
N LEU A 571 15.05 4.49 -61.81
CA LEU A 571 15.38 3.33 -61.00
C LEU A 571 14.19 2.36 -60.92
N PRO A 572 14.45 1.04 -60.86
CA PRO A 572 13.40 0.04 -60.69
C PRO A 572 12.59 0.31 -59.43
N ARG A 573 11.28 0.12 -59.52
CA ARG A 573 10.39 0.40 -58.37
C ARG A 573 10.63 -0.53 -57.17
N ARG A 574 11.22 -1.71 -57.40
CA ARG A 574 11.62 -2.67 -56.37
C ARG A 574 12.97 -2.31 -55.71
N PHE A 575 13.63 -1.26 -56.17
CA PHE A 575 14.87 -0.76 -55.61
C PHE A 575 14.57 0.44 -54.70
N PHE A 576 14.43 0.18 -53.40
CA PHE A 576 14.15 1.21 -52.40
C PHE A 576 15.46 1.72 -51.83
N ILE A 577 15.61 3.04 -51.68
CA ILE A 577 16.83 3.64 -51.17
C ILE A 577 16.53 4.61 -50.04
N CYS A 578 17.26 4.49 -48.93
CA CYS A 578 17.27 5.48 -47.86
C CYS A 578 18.70 5.81 -47.45
N ALA A 579 18.86 6.96 -46.80
CA ALA A 579 20.13 7.39 -46.23
C ALA A 579 20.02 7.50 -44.71
N THR A 580 21.13 7.36 -43.99
CA THR A 580 21.19 7.66 -42.55
C THR A 580 22.11 8.83 -42.27
N VAL A 581 21.80 9.58 -41.21
CA VAL A 581 22.65 10.64 -40.67
C VAL A 581 22.87 10.41 -39.18
N GLU A 582 24.14 10.40 -38.75
CA GLU A 582 24.49 10.31 -37.32
C GLU A 582 24.66 11.71 -36.71
N ASP A 583 25.36 12.62 -37.41
CA ASP A 583 25.58 14.00 -36.98
C ASP A 583 24.65 14.99 -37.71
N GLU A 584 23.58 15.41 -37.04
CA GLU A 584 22.61 16.36 -37.60
C GLU A 584 23.15 17.79 -37.74
N ASP A 585 24.17 18.15 -36.94
CA ASP A 585 24.66 19.52 -36.84
C ASP A 585 25.71 19.85 -37.89
N CYS A 586 26.22 18.85 -38.61
CA CYS A 586 27.22 19.07 -39.65
C CYS A 586 26.65 19.86 -40.86
N GLU A 587 27.52 20.60 -41.54
CA GLU A 587 27.13 21.45 -42.68
C GLU A 587 26.44 20.65 -43.81
N GLU A 588 26.90 19.42 -44.04
CA GLU A 588 26.36 18.55 -45.09
C GLU A 588 24.93 18.10 -44.77
N ALA A 589 24.67 17.70 -43.53
CA ALA A 589 23.34 17.34 -43.02
C ALA A 589 22.36 18.52 -43.15
N GLN A 590 22.80 19.72 -42.79
CA GLN A 590 21.98 20.93 -42.93
C GLN A 590 21.66 21.25 -44.39
N ALA A 591 22.61 21.04 -45.31
CA ALA A 591 22.43 21.31 -46.74
C ALA A 591 21.36 20.40 -47.40
N ILE A 592 21.26 19.14 -46.98
CA ILE A 592 20.27 18.18 -47.52
C ILE A 592 18.89 18.27 -46.84
N ARG A 593 18.78 18.87 -45.65
CA ARG A 593 17.56 18.94 -44.83
C ARG A 593 16.36 19.57 -45.52
N SER A 594 16.59 20.53 -46.41
CA SER A 594 15.53 21.23 -47.16
C SER A 594 15.08 20.50 -48.43
N GLN A 595 15.82 19.49 -48.88
CA GLN A 595 15.64 18.91 -50.22
C GLN A 595 14.93 17.55 -50.17
N VAL A 596 15.05 16.83 -49.08
CA VAL A 596 14.66 15.42 -48.93
C VAL A 596 13.85 15.23 -47.64
N PRO A 597 12.88 14.32 -47.56
CA PRO A 597 12.15 14.09 -46.31
C PRO A 597 13.04 13.46 -45.23
N TRP A 598 12.97 14.00 -44.02
CA TRP A 598 13.70 13.52 -42.84
C TRP A 598 12.75 12.83 -41.87
N LEU A 599 13.12 11.65 -41.39
CA LEU A 599 12.37 10.90 -40.40
C LEU A 599 13.19 10.71 -39.14
N HIS A 600 12.68 11.27 -38.04
CA HIS A 600 13.25 11.06 -36.73
C HIS A 600 12.82 9.72 -36.15
N VAL A 601 13.80 8.90 -35.78
CA VAL A 601 13.64 7.55 -35.27
C VAL A 601 14.03 7.50 -33.79
N SER A 602 13.05 7.67 -32.91
CA SER A 602 13.18 7.52 -31.46
C SER A 602 11.89 6.95 -30.85
N GLY A 603 12.02 6.03 -29.88
CA GLY A 603 10.88 5.36 -29.25
C GLY A 603 10.06 4.49 -30.23
N THR A 604 10.67 4.07 -31.34
CA THR A 604 10.05 3.29 -32.40
C THR A 604 10.12 1.78 -32.18
N ILE A 605 11.13 1.32 -31.44
CA ILE A 605 11.37 -0.11 -31.21
C ILE A 605 10.75 -0.55 -29.88
N ALA A 606 10.05 -1.70 -29.91
CA ALA A 606 9.45 -2.27 -28.70
C ALA A 606 10.55 -2.74 -27.73
N PRO A 607 10.42 -2.53 -26.41
CA PRO A 607 11.44 -2.97 -25.44
C PRO A 607 11.72 -4.48 -25.47
N SER A 608 10.74 -5.29 -25.87
CA SER A 608 10.85 -6.74 -26.02
C SER A 608 11.43 -7.19 -27.36
N ALA A 609 11.66 -6.26 -28.31
CA ALA A 609 12.11 -6.59 -29.67
C ALA A 609 13.42 -7.39 -29.71
N PRO A 610 14.48 -7.07 -28.93
CA PRO A 610 15.75 -7.82 -28.98
C PRO A 610 15.58 -9.32 -28.68
N ALA A 611 14.66 -9.69 -27.77
CA ALA A 611 14.40 -11.08 -27.42
C ALA A 611 13.64 -11.86 -28.52
N LEU A 612 13.00 -11.15 -29.44
CA LEU A 612 12.15 -11.73 -30.50
C LEU A 612 12.82 -11.76 -31.87
N VAL A 613 13.99 -11.12 -32.04
CA VAL A 613 14.74 -11.08 -33.31
C VAL A 613 14.91 -12.47 -33.93
N PRO A 614 15.40 -13.52 -33.23
CA PRO A 614 15.58 -14.84 -33.86
C PRO A 614 14.28 -15.47 -34.38
N MET A 615 13.14 -15.12 -33.77
CA MET A 615 11.83 -15.62 -34.19
C MET A 615 11.27 -14.87 -35.40
N VAL A 616 11.53 -13.57 -35.51
CA VAL A 616 11.01 -12.72 -36.60
C VAL A 616 11.84 -12.88 -37.87
N PHE A 617 13.16 -13.01 -37.75
CA PHE A 617 14.06 -13.21 -38.89
C PHE A 617 14.24 -14.69 -39.29
N ALA A 618 13.43 -15.59 -38.74
CA ALA A 618 13.43 -16.99 -39.14
C ALA A 618 13.02 -17.11 -40.62
N PRO A 619 13.69 -17.91 -41.47
CA PRO A 619 13.43 -17.98 -42.92
C PRO A 619 11.96 -18.21 -43.31
N ALA A 620 11.19 -18.89 -42.45
CA ALA A 620 9.77 -19.16 -42.65
C ALA A 620 8.84 -17.93 -42.48
N LYS A 621 9.35 -16.81 -41.96
CA LYS A 621 8.58 -15.57 -41.71
C LYS A 621 9.04 -14.40 -42.56
N VAL A 622 9.83 -14.68 -43.57
CA VAL A 622 10.47 -13.69 -44.41
C VAL A 622 9.64 -13.53 -45.69
N TRP A 623 9.32 -12.29 -46.04
CA TRP A 623 8.49 -11.94 -47.20
C TRP A 623 9.19 -10.87 -48.04
N GLN A 624 8.79 -10.79 -49.30
CA GLN A 624 9.29 -9.78 -50.23
C GLN A 624 8.15 -8.84 -50.63
N LEU A 625 8.31 -7.53 -50.42
CA LEU A 625 7.30 -6.57 -50.86
C LEU A 625 7.22 -6.50 -52.39
N ASP A 626 6.03 -6.66 -52.94
CA ASP A 626 5.71 -6.30 -54.31
C ASP A 626 5.06 -4.91 -54.37
N PRO A 627 5.78 -3.86 -54.83
CA PRO A 627 5.21 -2.53 -54.95
C PRO A 627 4.12 -2.44 -56.04
N GLY A 628 4.05 -3.38 -56.99
CA GLY A 628 3.16 -3.34 -58.16
C GLY A 628 3.52 -2.23 -59.16
N GLU A 629 2.53 -1.74 -59.92
CA GLU A 629 2.68 -0.63 -60.88
C GLU A 629 2.46 0.76 -60.27
N ARG A 630 3.24 1.75 -60.73
CA ARG A 630 3.21 3.10 -60.17
C ARG A 630 1.86 3.76 -60.47
N PRO A 631 1.17 4.35 -59.49
CA PRO A 631 -0.08 5.06 -59.73
C PRO A 631 0.13 6.18 -60.75
N GLN A 632 -0.64 6.12 -61.84
CA GLN A 632 -0.59 7.15 -62.89
C GLN A 632 -1.50 8.33 -62.54
N ASP A 633 -2.64 8.07 -61.91
CA ASP A 633 -3.57 9.09 -61.45
C ASP A 633 -3.29 9.50 -60.00
N ILE A 634 -2.84 10.74 -59.82
CA ILE A 634 -2.59 11.38 -58.52
C ILE A 634 -3.63 12.47 -58.21
N THR A 635 -4.62 12.67 -59.08
CA THR A 635 -5.65 13.71 -58.94
C THR A 635 -6.44 13.60 -57.63
N PRO A 636 -6.83 12.39 -57.15
CA PRO A 636 -7.55 12.26 -55.88
C PRO A 636 -6.77 12.78 -54.67
N ALA A 637 -5.43 12.75 -54.72
CA ALA A 637 -4.56 13.26 -53.66
C ALA A 637 -4.59 14.79 -53.52
N MET A 638 -5.22 15.51 -54.44
CA MET A 638 -5.42 16.96 -54.32
C MET A 638 -6.20 17.33 -53.06
N THR A 639 -7.03 16.45 -52.51
CA THR A 639 -7.72 16.67 -51.23
C THR A 639 -6.75 16.76 -50.05
N ALA A 640 -5.62 16.04 -50.08
CA ALA A 640 -4.56 16.14 -49.08
C ALA A 640 -3.65 17.37 -49.31
N VAL A 641 -3.49 17.80 -50.56
CA VAL A 641 -2.65 18.95 -50.94
C VAL A 641 -3.37 20.28 -50.74
N ALA A 642 -4.67 20.36 -51.03
CA ALA A 642 -5.48 21.58 -51.02
C ALA A 642 -5.36 22.43 -49.74
N PRO A 643 -5.37 21.83 -48.52
CA PRO A 643 -5.21 22.60 -47.28
C PRO A 643 -3.84 23.28 -47.14
N LEU A 644 -2.83 22.80 -47.85
CA LEU A 644 -1.42 23.20 -47.73
C LEU A 644 -0.89 23.96 -48.94
N VAL A 645 -1.71 24.28 -49.94
CA VAL A 645 -1.30 24.91 -51.21
C VAL A 645 -0.47 26.18 -50.98
N ASN A 646 -0.82 27.00 -49.99
CA ASN A 646 -0.11 28.25 -49.68
C ASN A 646 1.25 28.05 -48.96
N GLN A 647 1.63 26.81 -48.67
CA GLN A 647 2.84 26.43 -47.92
C GLN A 647 3.75 25.47 -48.72
N LEU A 648 3.33 25.08 -49.91
CA LEU A 648 4.00 24.09 -50.75
C LEU A 648 4.47 24.73 -52.05
N THR A 649 5.68 24.39 -52.48
CA THR A 649 6.11 24.63 -53.86
C THR A 649 5.44 23.66 -54.82
N LEU A 650 5.42 23.95 -56.12
CA LEU A 650 4.88 23.03 -57.14
C LEU A 650 5.51 21.64 -57.05
N VAL A 651 6.82 21.58 -56.82
CA VAL A 651 7.57 20.33 -56.66
C VAL A 651 7.11 19.59 -55.39
N ASN A 652 7.01 20.27 -54.25
CA ASN A 652 6.58 19.65 -53.00
C ASN A 652 5.11 19.23 -53.03
N ALA A 653 4.24 19.93 -53.76
CA ALA A 653 2.85 19.54 -53.97
C ALA A 653 2.74 18.21 -54.75
N LEU A 654 3.52 18.05 -55.81
CA LEU A 654 3.58 16.79 -56.57
C LEU A 654 4.16 15.64 -55.75
N ARG A 655 5.20 15.91 -54.95
CA ARG A 655 5.81 14.93 -54.05
C ARG A 655 4.82 14.47 -52.98
N LEU A 656 4.13 15.42 -52.35
CA LEU A 656 3.08 15.13 -51.37
C LEU A 656 1.92 14.35 -52.01
N ALA A 657 1.47 14.70 -53.21
CA ALA A 657 0.41 13.99 -53.90
C ALA A 657 0.77 12.51 -54.15
N ARG A 658 2.02 12.24 -54.56
CA ARG A 658 2.53 10.87 -54.73
C ARG A 658 2.61 10.12 -53.41
N ALA A 659 3.19 10.74 -52.37
CA ALA A 659 3.29 10.15 -51.05
C ALA A 659 1.92 9.85 -50.43
N ALA A 660 0.95 10.75 -50.58
CA ALA A 660 -0.43 10.56 -50.11
C ALA A 660 -1.15 9.45 -50.89
N THR A 661 -0.90 9.33 -52.20
CA THR A 661 -1.46 8.24 -53.01
C THR A 661 -0.94 6.88 -52.57
N GLU A 662 0.36 6.74 -52.34
CA GLU A 662 0.92 5.48 -51.82
C GLU A 662 0.51 5.22 -50.37
N TRP A 663 0.36 6.28 -49.56
CA TRP A 663 -0.16 6.16 -48.20
C TRP A 663 -1.57 5.55 -48.18
N VAL A 664 -2.50 6.08 -48.99
CA VAL A 664 -3.86 5.54 -49.12
C VAL A 664 -3.85 4.13 -49.68
N ARG A 665 -2.97 3.83 -50.63
CA ARG A 665 -2.85 2.49 -51.21
C ARG A 665 -2.35 1.45 -50.22
N LEU A 666 -1.45 1.85 -49.32
CA LEU A 666 -0.98 1.03 -48.21
C LEU A 666 -2.08 0.91 -47.14
N ASN A 667 -2.77 2.01 -46.81
CA ASN A 667 -3.86 2.06 -45.83
C ASN A 667 -5.24 1.90 -46.48
N GLN A 668 -5.56 0.69 -46.96
CA GLN A 668 -6.86 0.44 -47.58
C GLN A 668 -8.04 0.86 -46.66
N GLY A 669 -8.97 1.65 -47.21
CA GLY A 669 -10.14 2.17 -46.49
C GLY A 669 -9.95 3.55 -45.83
N VAL A 670 -8.74 4.12 -45.90
CA VAL A 670 -8.45 5.48 -45.40
C VAL A 670 -8.62 6.49 -46.54
N GLY A 671 -9.38 7.55 -46.31
CA GLY A 671 -9.55 8.65 -47.27
C GLY A 671 -8.30 9.53 -47.35
N TYR A 672 -8.09 10.21 -48.48
CA TYR A 672 -6.97 11.14 -48.66
C TYR A 672 -6.94 12.29 -47.62
N GLU A 673 -8.11 12.68 -47.10
CA GLU A 673 -8.25 13.66 -46.01
C GLU A 673 -7.65 13.20 -44.68
N GLN A 674 -7.48 11.88 -44.50
CA GLN A 674 -6.94 11.26 -43.30
C GLN A 674 -5.42 11.00 -43.41
N THR A 675 -4.75 11.56 -44.43
CA THR A 675 -3.30 11.51 -44.55
C THR A 675 -2.66 12.19 -43.33
N PRO A 676 -1.74 11.53 -42.59
CA PRO A 676 -1.22 12.08 -41.35
C PRO A 676 -0.56 13.44 -41.54
N SER A 677 -0.85 14.36 -40.62
CA SER A 677 -0.21 15.67 -40.58
C SER A 677 1.31 15.56 -40.53
N ALA A 678 1.83 14.56 -39.82
CA ALA A 678 3.24 14.23 -39.75
C ALA A 678 3.87 13.89 -41.12
N LEU A 679 3.14 13.21 -42.01
CA LEU A 679 3.61 12.93 -43.37
C LEU A 679 3.56 14.20 -44.24
N THR A 680 2.47 14.96 -44.14
CA THR A 680 2.29 16.20 -44.93
C THR A 680 3.30 17.28 -44.54
N GLY A 681 3.68 17.34 -43.26
CA GLY A 681 4.64 18.30 -42.71
C GLY A 681 6.05 18.15 -43.27
N LEU A 682 6.43 16.97 -43.78
CA LEU A 682 7.74 16.72 -44.39
C LEU A 682 7.97 17.48 -45.70
N PHE A 683 6.90 17.96 -46.33
CA PHE A 683 6.95 18.64 -47.62
C PHE A 683 6.72 20.15 -47.51
N ILE A 684 6.38 20.65 -46.33
CA ILE A 684 6.16 22.08 -46.08
C ILE A 684 7.50 22.81 -46.20
N ASP A 685 7.51 23.92 -46.94
CA ASP A 685 8.72 24.71 -47.16
C ASP A 685 9.16 25.38 -45.85
N GLN A 686 10.28 24.91 -45.27
CA GLN A 686 10.81 25.42 -44.00
C GLN A 686 11.23 26.89 -44.09
N ARG A 687 11.55 27.41 -45.30
CA ARG A 687 11.83 28.83 -45.51
C ARG A 687 10.58 29.70 -45.31
N ALA A 688 9.41 29.22 -45.72
CA ALA A 688 8.13 29.92 -45.52
C ALA A 688 7.67 29.90 -44.05
N GLN A 689 8.14 28.94 -43.24
CA GLN A 689 7.91 28.93 -41.80
C GLN A 689 8.78 29.95 -41.06
N ALA A 690 10.05 30.11 -41.43
CA ALA A 690 10.97 31.08 -40.81
C ALA A 690 10.53 32.55 -41.01
N ASP A 691 10.05 32.89 -42.21
CA ASP A 691 9.56 34.25 -42.50
C ASP A 691 8.26 34.60 -41.75
N ARG A 692 7.43 33.59 -41.40
CA ARG A 692 6.20 33.80 -40.62
C ARG A 692 6.44 33.93 -39.12
N THR A 693 7.47 33.29 -38.58
CA THR A 693 7.87 33.49 -37.18
C THR A 693 8.48 34.87 -36.97
N GLN A 694 9.22 35.42 -37.95
CA GLN A 694 9.74 36.79 -37.90
C GLN A 694 8.68 37.88 -38.07
N GLN A 695 7.52 37.59 -38.70
CA GLN A 695 6.40 38.55 -38.77
C GLN A 695 5.48 38.53 -37.54
N LYS A 696 5.64 37.55 -36.64
CA LYS A 696 4.86 37.45 -35.39
C LYS A 696 5.66 37.79 -34.12
N SER A 697 6.98 37.93 -34.23
CA SER A 697 7.86 38.57 -33.25
C SER A 697 8.05 40.04 -33.59
#